data_AF-A0A5J4XYV4-F1
#
_entry.id   AF-A0A5J4XYV4-F1
#
_cell.length_a   1.000
_cell.length_b   1.000
_cell.length_c   1.000
_cell.angle_alpha   90.00
_cell.angle_beta   90.00
_cell.angle_gamma   90.00
#
_symmetry.space_group_name_H-M   'P 1'
#
loop_
_entity.id
_entity.type
_entity.pdbx_description
1 polymer ?
#
loop_
_entity_poly.entity_id
_entity_poly.type
_entity_poly.pdbx_seq_one_letter_code
_entity_poly.pdbx_strand_id
1 'polypeptide(L)'
;MSVMNLQSTGRYTAHSNRVSRTSCRANAARTVVSMAAGDSKKILMLGGTRFIGVYLARQLVEAGHEVTLLTRGKKPVTFQIPDDTDQGFEQYKSAVKHIAADRTDADALKQQLSGAGFQVVYDMNGREAKDVEPVLAAVGDVEQYIFCSSAGVYLKSDQMPHREEDSTDPKSRHKGKLDTEKLLTDKGITFTSVRPVYIYGPLNYNPVEEWFFHRIKAGRPIPVPNSGQQVTQLGQVKDLATAFHKILSNPKTKNQIYNISGERFVTFDGIAKACAKAAGAPEPELIHYNPKDFDFGGKKAFPLRDQHFFASIDKAMADLDWAPEFDLVKGLTDSYEKDFGRGTFRKEADFTTDDMILEKLRKHLLSAPQAQQSTQLEAAPCAVNRSLPRFDATFMEHYLDTDRGLKEEVYDLFKQHPELLYAVEEGMTKEQHRDFVRKQLRVILSSGYSPMSFFMKDHKKYFYMAELLALVDLSLTVKMGVQYSLWGGSVMNLGTERHKKQYFDAIDKFKIPGCFCMTELGHGSNVAALQTECVLDTTTDEWIVNTPDDSAIKWWIGNAAEDGKMGTVFARLKVPAPDGSGALDDHGVHAFIVPLRDEESQCFPGVEIKDCGYKVGLQGVDNGAMRFTNVRIPRDNLLDRFATVDRGGKYSSPYSPSRRFAATLGELTGGRVGLTCGSLGVLKGAVTITVRYGAQRQQFGPAEGREVAVLDYTSQQLKLMPMLATCYALHFTAAFLVEQYTQAKRTKEEELVADVHSLSAGLKAYTTQYTAQALSICRECCGGHGYAAVNRFGALRSDHDIFQTFEGDNTVLLQQVAAMLLKRYKEKFSGNPLGATWGYLRQMARDSLPPNPLVSHDTQPSHLRDPAFLVKTLRYRTARLLHTVAMRLRKHTRKLGAFQAWNKCLNHLLELARAHVEAVMLTNILEGANKCEDLDARKSIKAMADLFALQRIQQDILFRNDDYVAPEKAKAIKRMIEKLCSELRGVCCPLVDAFAIPDFILRAPIGLSTAAKDPYAAYLQSIGWD
;
A
#
# COMPACT_ATOMS: atom_id res chain seq x y z
N MET A 1 -54.51 1.07 -29.70
CA MET A 1 -55.68 0.42 -29.06
C MET A 1 -55.46 -1.07 -29.05
N SER A 2 -55.83 -1.73 -27.94
CA SER A 2 -55.79 -3.18 -27.63
C SER A 2 -54.41 -3.84 -27.62
N VAL A 3 -53.72 -3.94 -26.47
CA VAL A 3 -53.96 -4.82 -25.31
C VAL A 3 -53.84 -6.31 -25.66
N MET A 4 -52.62 -6.85 -25.51
CA MET A 4 -52.38 -8.21 -25.01
C MET A 4 -51.29 -8.14 -23.93
N ASN A 5 -51.70 -8.47 -22.72
CA ASN A 5 -50.88 -8.68 -21.53
C ASN A 5 -50.26 -10.08 -21.58
N LEU A 6 -48.96 -10.17 -21.29
CA LEU A 6 -48.36 -11.31 -20.58
C LEU A 6 -47.21 -10.78 -19.73
N GLN A 7 -47.42 -10.83 -18.42
CA GLN A 7 -46.51 -10.41 -17.36
C GLN A 7 -45.40 -11.46 -17.18
N SER A 8 -44.14 -11.03 -17.15
CA SER A 8 -43.12 -11.68 -16.33
C SER A 8 -42.04 -10.67 -15.94
N THR A 9 -42.15 -10.11 -14.74
CA THR A 9 -41.16 -9.26 -14.10
C THR A 9 -39.98 -10.10 -13.61
N GLY A 10 -38.83 -10.02 -14.28
CA GLY A 10 -37.56 -10.52 -13.77
C GLY A 10 -36.86 -9.47 -12.91
N ARG A 11 -37.15 -9.44 -11.61
CA ARG A 11 -36.34 -8.69 -10.62
C ARG A 11 -35.17 -9.58 -10.18
N TYR A 12 -33.94 -9.18 -10.51
CA TYR A 12 -32.73 -9.69 -9.87
C TYR A 12 -32.62 -9.07 -8.47
N THR A 13 -33.10 -9.79 -7.45
CA THR A 13 -32.91 -9.46 -6.03
C THR A 13 -31.67 -10.16 -5.49
N ALA A 14 -30.67 -9.35 -5.12
CA ALA A 14 -29.52 -9.74 -4.31
C ALA A 14 -30.00 -10.35 -2.98
N HIS A 15 -29.68 -11.62 -2.74
CA HIS A 15 -29.92 -12.28 -1.47
C HIS A 15 -28.91 -11.79 -0.43
N SER A 16 -29.39 -10.92 0.45
CA SER A 16 -28.76 -10.63 1.75
C SER A 16 -29.20 -11.71 2.73
N ASN A 17 -28.29 -12.62 3.12
CA ASN A 17 -28.54 -13.49 4.25
C ASN A 17 -28.32 -12.70 5.54
N ARG A 18 -29.40 -12.06 6.01
CA ARG A 18 -29.59 -11.69 7.41
C ARG A 18 -29.66 -12.98 8.24
N VAL A 19 -28.60 -13.29 8.98
CA VAL A 19 -28.71 -14.22 10.11
C VAL A 19 -29.48 -13.51 11.21
N SER A 20 -30.74 -13.90 11.41
CA SER A 20 -31.57 -13.42 12.50
C SER A 20 -30.97 -13.87 13.83
N ARG A 21 -30.73 -12.90 14.73
CA ARG A 21 -30.53 -13.17 16.15
C ARG A 21 -31.85 -13.67 16.75
N THR A 22 -32.07 -14.97 16.72
CA THR A 22 -33.08 -15.62 17.54
C THR A 22 -32.44 -15.96 18.88
N SER A 23 -32.96 -15.36 19.95
CA SER A 23 -32.58 -15.63 21.33
C SER A 23 -33.00 -17.05 21.72
N CYS A 24 -32.11 -18.03 21.50
CA CYS A 24 -32.20 -19.29 22.22
C CYS A 24 -31.54 -19.11 23.58
N ARG A 25 -32.37 -18.92 24.61
CA ARG A 25 -32.00 -19.23 25.99
C ARG A 25 -31.62 -20.72 26.01
N ALA A 26 -30.33 -21.03 25.97
CA ALA A 26 -29.85 -22.35 26.27
C ALA A 26 -29.99 -22.58 27.78
N ASN A 27 -31.12 -23.17 28.18
CA ASN A 27 -31.13 -23.98 29.39
C ASN A 27 -30.13 -25.12 29.15
N ALA A 28 -28.96 -25.03 29.79
CA ALA A 28 -28.02 -26.14 29.86
C ALA A 28 -28.64 -27.22 30.76
N ALA A 29 -29.46 -28.08 30.17
CA ALA A 29 -29.74 -29.39 30.74
C ALA A 29 -28.45 -30.22 30.58
N ARG A 30 -27.84 -30.63 31.69
CA ARG A 30 -26.79 -31.65 31.71
C ARG A 30 -27.37 -32.95 31.13
N THR A 31 -27.12 -33.23 29.86
CA THR A 31 -27.36 -34.55 29.29
C THR A 31 -26.27 -35.47 29.80
N VAL A 32 -26.56 -36.25 30.84
CA VAL A 32 -25.73 -37.38 31.26
C VAL A 32 -25.85 -38.43 30.16
N VAL A 33 -24.83 -38.55 29.30
CA VAL A 33 -24.74 -39.64 28.33
C VAL A 33 -24.26 -40.88 29.10
N SER A 34 -25.17 -41.77 29.48
CA SER A 34 -24.79 -43.08 30.02
C SER A 34 -24.25 -43.94 28.87
N MET A 35 -22.96 -44.31 28.91
CA MET A 35 -22.39 -45.26 27.96
C MET A 35 -22.99 -46.66 28.14
N ALA A 36 -23.15 -47.40 27.04
CA ALA A 36 -23.38 -48.83 27.09
C ALA A 36 -22.12 -49.54 27.62
N ALA A 37 -22.28 -50.63 28.37
CA ALA A 37 -21.20 -51.31 29.10
C ALA A 37 -20.00 -51.83 28.26
N GLY A 38 -20.04 -51.69 26.92
CA GLY A 38 -18.98 -52.11 25.99
C GLY A 38 -17.92 -51.05 25.61
N ASP A 39 -18.13 -49.76 25.94
CA ASP A 39 -17.23 -48.65 25.51
C ASP A 39 -16.30 -48.13 26.62
N SER A 40 -16.37 -48.68 27.83
CA SER A 40 -15.45 -48.31 28.92
C SER A 40 -14.02 -48.77 28.60
N LYS A 41 -13.04 -47.95 29.00
CA LYS A 41 -11.61 -48.18 28.72
C LYS A 41 -10.85 -48.21 30.03
N LYS A 42 -9.88 -49.11 30.14
CA LYS A 42 -8.92 -49.14 31.25
C LYS A 42 -7.74 -48.23 30.95
N ILE A 43 -7.65 -47.11 31.67
CA ILE A 43 -6.75 -46.00 31.37
C ILE A 43 -5.67 -45.88 32.45
N LEU A 44 -4.41 -45.83 32.01
CA LEU A 44 -3.29 -45.42 32.87
C LEU A 44 -2.98 -43.95 32.62
N MET A 45 -2.87 -43.16 33.68
CA MET A 45 -2.59 -41.73 33.56
C MET A 45 -1.38 -41.30 34.38
N LEU A 46 -0.35 -40.82 33.69
CA LEU A 46 0.85 -40.22 34.26
C LEU A 46 0.69 -38.69 34.24
N GLY A 47 0.35 -38.11 35.39
CA GLY A 47 0.13 -36.67 35.54
C GLY A 47 -1.28 -36.23 35.95
N GLY A 48 -2.14 -37.14 36.41
CA GLY A 48 -3.52 -36.82 36.83
C GLY A 48 -3.69 -36.00 38.11
N THR A 49 -2.62 -35.70 38.85
CA THR A 49 -2.70 -34.99 40.13
C THR A 49 -2.34 -33.51 40.07
N ARG A 50 -2.06 -32.96 38.87
CA ARG A 50 -1.76 -31.52 38.69
C ARG A 50 -2.40 -30.93 37.43
N PHE A 51 -2.89 -29.70 37.57
CA PHE A 51 -3.36 -28.83 36.50
C PHE A 51 -4.23 -29.55 35.46
N ILE A 52 -3.79 -29.69 34.21
CA ILE A 52 -4.58 -30.32 33.12
C ILE A 52 -5.08 -31.70 33.51
N GLY A 53 -4.21 -32.52 34.12
CA GLY A 53 -4.56 -33.90 34.44
C GLY A 53 -5.66 -34.03 35.48
N VAL A 54 -5.85 -33.02 36.33
CA VAL A 54 -6.87 -32.99 37.38
C VAL A 54 -8.27 -32.83 36.78
N TYR A 55 -8.39 -32.05 35.71
CA TYR A 55 -9.65 -31.89 34.96
C TYR A 55 -9.91 -33.10 34.06
N LEU A 56 -8.90 -33.58 33.35
CA LEU A 56 -9.05 -34.73 32.45
C LEU A 56 -9.42 -36.01 33.22
N ALA A 57 -8.81 -36.29 34.37
CA ALA A 57 -9.16 -37.47 35.17
C ALA A 57 -10.63 -37.47 35.62
N ARG A 58 -11.17 -36.29 35.95
CA ARG A 58 -12.61 -36.14 36.28
C ARG A 58 -13.49 -36.40 35.08
N GLN A 59 -13.19 -35.79 33.93
CA GLN A 59 -13.97 -35.99 32.70
C GLN A 59 -13.98 -37.47 32.28
N LEU A 60 -12.86 -38.18 32.42
CA LEU A 60 -12.76 -39.60 32.09
C LEU A 60 -13.54 -40.49 33.07
N VAL A 61 -13.50 -40.21 34.37
CA VAL A 61 -14.29 -40.93 35.38
C VAL A 61 -15.78 -40.65 35.20
N GLU A 62 -16.16 -39.40 34.96
CA GLU A 62 -17.55 -38.98 34.69
C GLU A 62 -18.10 -39.66 33.43
N ALA A 63 -17.25 -39.84 32.41
CA ALA A 63 -17.58 -40.61 31.20
C ALA A 63 -17.63 -42.14 31.44
N GLY A 64 -17.32 -42.63 32.63
CA GLY A 64 -17.43 -44.05 33.00
C GLY A 64 -16.21 -44.92 32.65
N HIS A 65 -15.04 -44.32 32.40
CA HIS A 65 -13.80 -45.07 32.18
C HIS A 65 -13.13 -45.49 33.50
N GLU A 66 -12.42 -46.61 33.47
CA GLU A 66 -11.60 -47.05 34.60
C GLU A 66 -10.25 -46.32 34.60
N VAL A 67 -10.13 -45.27 35.41
CA VAL A 67 -8.93 -44.43 35.48
C VAL A 67 -8.02 -44.84 36.63
N THR A 68 -6.76 -45.18 36.31
CA THR A 68 -5.70 -45.42 37.28
C THR A 68 -4.62 -44.35 37.17
N LEU A 69 -4.38 -43.61 38.25
CA LEU A 69 -3.30 -42.63 38.32
C LEU A 69 -2.00 -43.29 38.75
N LEU A 70 -0.92 -43.04 38.01
CA LEU A 70 0.43 -43.41 38.42
C LEU A 70 1.15 -42.20 38.99
N THR A 71 1.55 -42.29 40.25
CA THR A 71 2.29 -41.21 40.93
C THR A 71 3.35 -41.77 41.87
N ARG A 72 4.29 -40.93 42.29
CA ARG A 72 5.32 -41.30 43.29
C ARG A 72 4.79 -41.44 44.73
N GLY A 73 3.48 -41.32 44.97
CA GLY A 73 2.87 -41.42 46.30
C GLY A 73 3.19 -40.26 47.26
N LYS A 74 3.90 -39.22 46.82
CA LYS A 74 4.37 -38.10 47.67
C LYS A 74 3.32 -37.03 47.99
N LYS A 75 2.15 -37.08 47.36
CA LYS A 75 1.07 -36.08 47.51
C LYS A 75 -0.29 -36.78 47.51
N PRO A 76 -1.33 -36.16 48.09
CA PRO A 76 -2.70 -36.64 47.96
C PRO A 76 -3.07 -36.85 46.50
N VAL A 77 -3.69 -38.00 46.22
CA VAL A 77 -4.08 -38.41 44.86
C VAL A 77 -5.39 -37.74 44.44
N THR A 78 -6.27 -37.52 45.41
CA THR A 78 -7.59 -36.92 45.24
C THR A 78 -7.72 -35.71 46.16
N PHE A 79 -8.24 -34.61 45.63
CA PHE A 79 -8.60 -33.41 46.39
C PHE A 79 -9.72 -32.68 45.63
N GLN A 80 -10.60 -32.00 46.35
CA GLN A 80 -11.70 -31.26 45.77
C GLN A 80 -11.17 -30.00 45.05
N ILE A 81 -11.65 -29.75 43.84
CA ILE A 81 -11.27 -28.57 43.05
C ILE A 81 -12.39 -27.53 43.02
N PRO A 82 -12.12 -26.27 42.62
CA PRO A 82 -13.14 -25.22 42.61
C PRO A 82 -14.39 -25.51 41.77
N ASP A 83 -14.31 -26.43 40.82
CA ASP A 83 -15.43 -26.83 39.94
C ASP A 83 -16.18 -28.08 40.43
N ASP A 84 -15.71 -28.73 41.49
CA ASP A 84 -16.38 -29.92 42.01
C ASP A 84 -17.66 -29.54 42.76
N THR A 85 -18.70 -30.34 42.53
CA THR A 85 -19.78 -30.51 43.52
C THR A 85 -19.33 -31.55 44.55
N ASP A 86 -19.87 -31.52 45.77
CA ASP A 86 -19.53 -32.52 46.80
C ASP A 86 -19.79 -33.96 46.31
N GLN A 87 -20.93 -34.16 45.63
CA GLN A 87 -21.27 -35.44 45.01
C GLN A 87 -20.29 -35.84 43.90
N GLY A 88 -19.93 -34.92 43.01
CA GLY A 88 -18.98 -35.17 41.92
C GLY A 88 -17.58 -35.50 42.43
N PHE A 89 -17.13 -34.84 43.50
CA PHE A 89 -15.85 -35.15 44.13
C PHE A 89 -15.84 -36.53 44.78
N GLU A 90 -16.87 -36.91 45.54
CA GLU A 90 -16.94 -38.25 46.14
C GLU A 90 -17.07 -39.36 45.08
N GLN A 91 -17.77 -39.11 43.97
CA GLN A 91 -17.78 -40.01 42.82
C GLN A 91 -16.38 -40.17 42.22
N TYR A 92 -15.68 -39.08 41.96
CA TYR A 92 -14.31 -39.13 41.45
C TYR A 92 -13.36 -39.87 42.40
N LYS A 93 -13.41 -39.53 43.68
CA LYS A 93 -12.56 -40.08 44.73
C LYS A 93 -12.77 -41.58 44.94
N SER A 94 -14.01 -42.06 44.85
CA SER A 94 -14.34 -43.48 44.99
C SER A 94 -14.01 -44.31 43.75
N ALA A 95 -14.04 -43.70 42.55
CA ALA A 95 -13.83 -44.41 41.29
C ALA A 95 -12.37 -44.45 40.83
N VAL A 96 -11.55 -43.45 41.16
CA VAL A 96 -10.16 -43.38 40.68
C VAL A 96 -9.26 -44.35 41.44
N LYS A 97 -8.45 -45.12 40.70
CA LYS A 97 -7.45 -46.05 41.24
C LYS A 97 -6.08 -45.37 41.31
N HIS A 98 -5.19 -45.85 42.17
CA HIS A 98 -3.85 -45.30 42.34
C HIS A 98 -2.78 -46.39 42.36
N ILE A 99 -1.69 -46.17 41.61
CA ILE A 99 -0.46 -46.94 41.67
C ILE A 99 0.68 -46.03 42.10
N ALA A 100 1.40 -46.43 43.16
CA ALA A 100 2.56 -45.73 43.69
C ALA A 100 3.85 -46.29 43.07
N ALA A 101 4.42 -45.57 42.09
CA ALA A 101 5.69 -45.93 41.46
C ALA A 101 6.42 -44.69 40.92
N ASP A 102 7.75 -44.75 40.83
CA ASP A 102 8.53 -43.76 40.08
C ASP A 102 8.70 -44.22 38.63
N ARG A 103 8.51 -43.29 37.67
CA ARG A 103 8.58 -43.63 36.24
C ARG A 103 9.98 -43.99 35.77
N THR A 104 10.99 -43.63 36.55
CA THR A 104 12.40 -43.95 36.25
C THR A 104 12.84 -45.28 36.84
N ASP A 105 11.99 -45.93 37.64
CA ASP A 105 12.27 -47.24 38.25
C ASP A 105 11.59 -48.34 37.42
N ALA A 106 12.35 -48.90 36.47
CA ALA A 106 11.84 -49.88 35.51
C ALA A 106 11.32 -51.17 36.18
N ASP A 107 11.98 -51.62 37.26
CA ASP A 107 11.60 -52.84 37.96
C ASP A 107 10.29 -52.64 38.74
N ALA A 108 10.16 -51.50 39.44
CA ALA A 108 8.91 -51.16 40.12
C ALA A 108 7.75 -50.98 39.14
N LEU A 109 7.98 -50.32 37.99
CA LEU A 109 6.97 -50.19 36.94
C LEU A 109 6.54 -51.55 36.39
N LYS A 110 7.50 -52.44 36.08
CA LYS A 110 7.21 -53.77 35.57
C LYS A 110 6.42 -54.59 36.58
N GLN A 111 6.77 -54.53 37.87
CA GLN A 111 6.05 -55.23 38.93
C GLN A 111 4.60 -54.74 39.09
N GLN A 112 4.37 -53.42 38.99
CA GLN A 112 3.07 -52.81 39.28
C GLN A 112 2.13 -52.71 38.06
N LEU A 113 2.68 -52.67 36.84
CA LEU A 113 1.90 -52.46 35.61
C LEU A 113 1.77 -53.71 34.74
N SER A 114 2.69 -54.67 34.85
CA SER A 114 2.62 -55.89 34.04
C SER A 114 1.37 -56.70 34.38
N GLY A 115 0.63 -57.13 33.36
CA GLY A 115 -0.64 -57.86 33.53
C GLY A 115 -1.82 -56.99 33.98
N ALA A 116 -1.65 -55.67 34.17
CA ALA A 116 -2.74 -54.77 34.56
C ALA A 116 -3.73 -54.50 33.41
N GLY A 117 -3.38 -54.82 32.15
CA GLY A 117 -4.30 -54.78 31.01
C GLY A 117 -4.81 -53.38 30.64
N PHE A 118 -3.97 -52.35 30.77
CA PHE A 118 -4.32 -50.99 30.35
C PHE A 118 -4.47 -50.92 28.84
N GLN A 119 -5.54 -50.29 28.36
CA GLN A 119 -5.83 -50.13 26.93
C GLN A 119 -5.32 -48.80 26.40
N VAL A 120 -5.33 -47.74 27.22
CA VAL A 120 -4.90 -46.39 26.82
C VAL A 120 -4.00 -45.79 27.89
N VAL A 121 -2.96 -45.09 27.46
CA VAL A 121 -2.06 -44.36 28.35
C VAL A 121 -2.13 -42.88 28.06
N TYR A 122 -2.40 -42.06 29.06
CA TYR A 122 -2.19 -40.61 29.01
C TYR A 122 -0.88 -40.27 29.72
N ASP A 123 0.14 -39.85 28.98
CA ASP A 123 1.40 -39.37 29.55
C ASP A 123 1.54 -37.86 29.40
N MET A 124 1.19 -37.16 30.49
CA MET A 124 1.30 -35.71 30.60
C MET A 124 2.61 -35.26 31.25
N ASN A 125 3.37 -36.21 31.81
CA ASN A 125 4.55 -35.93 32.62
C ASN A 125 5.87 -36.21 31.88
N GLY A 126 5.84 -36.87 30.72
CA GLY A 126 7.04 -37.23 29.96
C GLY A 126 7.81 -35.99 29.51
N ARG A 127 9.13 -36.00 29.76
CA ARG A 127 10.03 -34.89 29.41
C ARG A 127 11.08 -35.32 28.41
N GLU A 128 11.71 -36.46 28.65
CA GLU A 128 12.73 -37.06 27.80
C GLU A 128 12.30 -38.45 27.34
N ALA A 129 12.76 -38.88 26.17
CA ALA A 129 12.45 -40.21 25.61
C ALA A 129 12.82 -41.35 26.58
N LYS A 130 13.98 -41.23 27.25
CA LYS A 130 14.45 -42.18 28.28
C LYS A 130 13.51 -42.33 29.49
N ASP A 131 12.66 -41.33 29.75
CA ASP A 131 11.68 -41.37 30.86
C ASP A 131 10.39 -42.09 30.43
N VAL A 132 10.20 -42.31 29.13
CA VAL A 132 9.00 -42.91 28.52
C VAL A 132 9.24 -44.38 28.18
N GLU A 133 10.47 -44.75 27.83
CA GLU A 133 10.84 -46.15 27.53
C GLU A 133 10.47 -47.15 28.63
N PRO A 134 10.75 -46.91 29.93
CA PRO A 134 10.38 -47.85 30.99
C PRO A 134 8.86 -48.02 31.13
N VAL A 135 8.10 -46.94 30.89
CA VAL A 135 6.63 -46.96 30.94
C VAL A 135 6.10 -47.82 29.81
N LEU A 136 6.57 -47.60 28.57
CA LEU A 136 6.19 -48.40 27.39
C LEU A 136 6.50 -49.89 27.61
N ALA A 137 7.68 -50.20 28.14
CA ALA A 137 8.08 -51.58 28.41
C ALA A 137 7.21 -52.26 29.48
N ALA A 138 6.72 -51.50 30.47
CA ALA A 138 5.93 -52.02 31.57
C ALA A 138 4.43 -52.20 31.24
N VAL A 139 3.85 -51.31 30.43
CA VAL A 139 2.42 -51.38 30.05
C VAL A 139 2.14 -52.40 28.94
N GLY A 140 3.14 -52.73 28.11
CA GLY A 140 2.98 -53.63 26.97
C GLY A 140 2.19 -53.01 25.82
N ASP A 141 1.46 -53.83 25.08
CA ASP A 141 0.65 -53.38 23.94
C ASP A 141 -0.58 -52.60 24.40
N VAL A 142 -0.68 -51.36 23.94
CA VAL A 142 -1.81 -50.46 24.23
C VAL A 142 -2.51 -50.09 22.92
N GLU A 143 -3.82 -49.85 22.98
CA GLU A 143 -4.60 -49.39 21.83
C GLU A 143 -4.13 -48.01 21.36
N GLN A 144 -3.80 -47.13 22.31
CA GLN A 144 -3.36 -45.77 22.01
C GLN A 144 -2.52 -45.17 23.16
N TYR A 145 -1.39 -44.57 22.81
CA TYR A 145 -0.56 -43.77 23.72
C TYR A 145 -0.76 -42.28 23.46
N ILE A 146 -1.41 -41.56 24.38
CA ILE A 146 -1.71 -40.14 24.23
C ILE A 146 -0.68 -39.31 25.01
N PHE A 147 0.17 -38.59 24.28
CA PHE A 147 1.33 -37.89 24.82
C PHE A 147 1.13 -36.36 24.82
N CYS A 148 1.39 -35.71 25.96
CA CYS A 148 1.39 -34.25 26.03
C CYS A 148 2.77 -33.67 25.67
N SER A 149 2.95 -33.33 24.40
CA SER A 149 4.09 -32.60 23.87
C SER A 149 3.98 -31.08 24.14
N SER A 150 4.47 -30.23 23.24
CA SER A 150 4.50 -28.76 23.40
C SER A 150 4.68 -28.10 22.05
N ALA A 151 3.89 -27.07 21.71
CA ALA A 151 4.15 -26.23 20.54
C ALA A 151 5.52 -25.51 20.63
N GLY A 152 6.13 -25.54 21.81
CA GLY A 152 7.48 -25.03 22.02
C GLY A 152 8.58 -25.77 21.27
N VAL A 153 8.28 -26.88 20.58
CA VAL A 153 9.20 -27.64 19.72
C VAL A 153 9.39 -27.01 18.34
N TYR A 154 8.50 -26.12 17.89
CA TYR A 154 8.61 -25.52 16.55
C TYR A 154 9.85 -24.63 16.40
N LEU A 155 10.44 -24.69 15.20
CA LEU A 155 11.46 -23.76 14.75
C LEU A 155 10.80 -22.43 14.41
N LYS A 156 11.48 -21.32 14.72
CA LYS A 156 11.00 -19.98 14.39
C LYS A 156 10.68 -19.89 12.89
N SER A 157 9.46 -19.45 12.57
CA SER A 157 8.95 -19.31 11.22
C SER A 157 8.54 -17.87 10.91
N ASP A 158 8.73 -17.44 9.66
CA ASP A 158 8.17 -16.19 9.13
C ASP A 158 6.75 -16.40 8.56
N GLN A 159 6.30 -17.66 8.46
CA GLN A 159 4.92 -18.04 8.11
C GLN A 159 4.23 -18.55 9.37
N MET A 160 3.16 -17.86 9.77
CA MET A 160 2.40 -18.10 11.00
C MET A 160 0.90 -18.12 10.68
N PRO A 161 0.04 -18.77 11.48
CA PRO A 161 0.36 -19.51 12.71
C PRO A 161 1.13 -20.80 12.43
N HIS A 162 1.79 -21.35 13.46
CA HIS A 162 2.42 -22.67 13.34
C HIS A 162 1.40 -23.76 13.04
N ARG A 163 1.78 -24.72 12.19
CA ARG A 163 0.99 -25.91 11.86
C ARG A 163 1.74 -27.20 12.22
N GLU A 164 1.02 -28.31 12.34
CA GLU A 164 1.55 -29.60 12.77
C GLU A 164 2.70 -30.11 11.92
N GLU A 165 2.69 -29.78 10.63
CA GLU A 165 3.69 -30.08 9.61
C GLU A 165 4.93 -29.15 9.63
N ASP A 166 4.92 -28.07 10.41
CA ASP A 166 6.03 -27.12 10.43
C ASP A 166 7.32 -27.72 11.01
N SER A 167 8.45 -27.22 10.50
CA SER A 167 9.79 -27.58 10.98
C SER A 167 9.93 -27.38 12.49
N THR A 168 10.53 -28.36 13.17
CA THR A 168 10.82 -28.32 14.61
C THR A 168 12.27 -27.93 14.88
N ASP A 169 12.53 -27.22 15.99
CA ASP A 169 13.85 -26.76 16.41
C ASP A 169 14.62 -27.88 17.13
N PRO A 170 15.72 -28.40 16.54
CA PRO A 170 16.56 -29.41 17.19
C PRO A 170 17.26 -28.90 18.46
N LYS A 171 17.31 -27.57 18.66
CA LYS A 171 17.86 -26.90 19.85
C LYS A 171 16.76 -26.43 20.81
N SER A 172 15.51 -26.85 20.60
CA SER A 172 14.40 -26.47 21.49
C SER A 172 14.69 -26.88 22.93
N ARG A 173 14.31 -26.03 23.89
CA ARG A 173 14.25 -26.42 25.31
C ARG A 173 13.29 -27.59 25.59
N HIS A 174 12.43 -27.92 24.62
CA HIS A 174 11.49 -29.04 24.67
C HIS A 174 11.93 -30.21 23.77
N LYS A 175 13.20 -30.26 23.34
CA LYS A 175 13.73 -31.30 22.45
C LYS A 175 13.40 -32.72 22.95
N GLY A 176 13.49 -33.00 24.25
CA GLY A 176 13.14 -34.31 24.79
C GLY A 176 11.71 -34.78 24.47
N LYS A 177 10.76 -33.85 24.31
CA LYS A 177 9.39 -34.16 23.88
C LYS A 177 9.32 -34.53 22.40
N LEU A 178 10.12 -33.87 21.55
CA LEU A 178 10.26 -34.22 20.15
C LEU A 178 10.94 -35.59 19.98
N ASP A 179 11.99 -35.84 20.76
CA ASP A 179 12.69 -37.12 20.79
C ASP A 179 11.74 -38.25 21.26
N THR A 180 10.78 -37.94 22.15
CA THR A 180 9.73 -38.88 22.57
C THR A 180 8.73 -39.19 21.45
N GLU A 181 8.26 -38.18 20.70
CA GLU A 181 7.39 -38.41 19.54
C GLU A 181 8.09 -39.31 18.49
N LYS A 182 9.38 -39.07 18.27
CA LYS A 182 10.23 -39.90 17.43
C LYS A 182 10.35 -41.33 17.98
N LEU A 183 10.61 -41.51 19.27
CA LEU A 183 10.67 -42.82 19.91
C LEU A 183 9.37 -43.63 19.71
N LEU A 184 8.21 -43.01 19.92
CA LEU A 184 6.91 -43.65 19.74
C LEU A 184 6.70 -44.10 18.29
N THR A 185 7.08 -43.23 17.35
CA THR A 185 7.05 -43.53 15.91
C THR A 185 7.99 -44.68 15.55
N ASP A 186 9.25 -44.62 15.99
CA ASP A 186 10.30 -45.59 15.67
C ASP A 186 10.00 -46.98 16.28
N LYS A 187 9.30 -47.02 17.43
CA LYS A 187 8.82 -48.27 18.06
C LYS A 187 7.49 -48.78 17.50
N GLY A 188 6.88 -48.08 16.54
CA GLY A 188 5.59 -48.47 15.94
C GLY A 188 4.42 -48.43 16.92
N ILE A 189 4.52 -47.64 17.99
CA ILE A 189 3.44 -47.48 18.97
C ILE A 189 2.33 -46.63 18.35
N THR A 190 1.08 -47.07 18.44
CA THR A 190 -0.05 -46.23 18.03
C THR A 190 -0.21 -45.08 19.02
N PHE A 191 0.05 -43.84 18.58
CA PHE A 191 0.09 -42.70 19.51
C PHE A 191 -0.65 -41.46 18.99
N THR A 192 -0.98 -40.53 19.88
CA THR A 192 -1.42 -39.18 19.54
C THR A 192 -0.61 -38.18 20.34
N SER A 193 0.00 -37.20 19.66
CA SER A 193 0.73 -36.13 20.34
C SER A 193 -0.08 -34.84 20.36
N VAL A 194 -0.24 -34.26 21.54
CA VAL A 194 -0.88 -32.95 21.71
C VAL A 194 0.20 -31.92 22.02
N ARG A 195 0.25 -30.82 21.27
CA ARG A 195 1.21 -29.72 21.39
C ARG A 195 0.51 -28.44 21.84
N PRO A 196 0.32 -28.22 23.16
CA PRO A 196 -0.25 -26.98 23.66
C PRO A 196 0.72 -25.80 23.48
N VAL A 197 0.17 -24.59 23.30
CA VAL A 197 0.93 -23.32 23.31
C VAL A 197 1.15 -22.83 24.75
N TYR A 198 0.48 -21.77 25.19
CA TYR A 198 0.40 -21.40 26.61
C TYR A 198 -0.96 -21.83 27.15
N ILE A 199 -0.95 -22.50 28.31
CA ILE A 199 -2.17 -22.96 28.98
C ILE A 199 -2.29 -22.29 30.33
N TYR A 200 -3.49 -21.81 30.60
CA TYR A 200 -3.82 -21.00 31.77
C TYR A 200 -5.17 -21.44 32.36
N GLY A 201 -5.49 -20.95 33.55
CA GLY A 201 -6.71 -21.33 34.28
C GLY A 201 -6.44 -21.85 35.69
N PRO A 202 -7.49 -22.20 36.44
CA PRO A 202 -7.37 -22.52 37.86
C PRO A 202 -6.51 -23.77 38.10
N LEU A 203 -5.80 -23.78 39.24
CA LEU A 203 -4.85 -24.83 39.67
C LEU A 203 -3.58 -24.93 38.83
N ASN A 204 -3.27 -23.89 38.04
CA ASN A 204 -2.01 -23.81 37.33
C ASN A 204 -0.85 -23.70 38.34
N TYR A 205 0.18 -24.52 38.16
CA TYR A 205 1.37 -24.51 39.00
C TYR A 205 2.44 -23.53 38.50
N ASN A 206 2.28 -23.00 37.28
CA ASN A 206 3.11 -21.94 36.73
C ASN A 206 2.25 -20.94 35.93
N PRO A 207 1.34 -20.23 36.62
CA PRO A 207 0.41 -19.30 35.99
C PRO A 207 1.15 -18.07 35.46
N VAL A 208 1.09 -17.88 34.15
CA VAL A 208 1.71 -16.73 33.48
C VAL A 208 0.85 -15.48 33.63
N GLU A 209 -0.45 -15.66 33.81
CA GLU A 209 -1.46 -14.63 34.02
C GLU A 209 -1.31 -13.92 35.39
N GLU A 210 -0.86 -14.64 36.43
CA GLU A 210 -0.61 -14.07 37.76
C GLU A 210 0.42 -12.93 37.72
N TRP A 211 1.41 -13.03 36.83
CA TRP A 211 2.40 -11.98 36.64
C TRP A 211 1.74 -10.64 36.28
N PHE A 212 0.70 -10.65 35.45
CA PHE A 212 -0.07 -9.45 35.10
C PHE A 212 -0.97 -9.04 36.27
N PHE A 213 -1.69 -9.99 36.89
CA PHE A 213 -2.61 -9.70 37.98
C PHE A 213 -1.92 -9.06 39.19
N HIS A 214 -0.69 -9.44 39.53
CA HIS A 214 0.07 -8.80 40.60
C HIS A 214 0.34 -7.31 40.32
N ARG A 215 0.66 -6.95 39.08
CA ARG A 215 0.94 -5.56 38.69
C ARG A 215 -0.33 -4.71 38.65
N ILE A 216 -1.41 -5.31 38.14
CA ILE A 216 -2.75 -4.73 38.13
C ILE A 216 -3.23 -4.48 39.57
N LYS A 217 -3.17 -5.49 40.44
CA LYS A 217 -3.58 -5.37 41.86
C LYS A 217 -2.75 -4.34 42.63
N ALA A 218 -1.48 -4.18 42.28
CA ALA A 218 -0.60 -3.19 42.89
C ALA A 218 -0.76 -1.77 42.30
N GLY A 219 -1.59 -1.58 41.26
CA GLY A 219 -1.72 -0.29 40.58
C GLY A 219 -0.43 0.19 39.91
N ARG A 220 0.44 -0.76 39.52
CA ARG A 220 1.77 -0.46 38.96
C ARG A 220 1.72 -0.48 37.43
N PRO A 221 2.52 0.37 36.76
CA PRO A 221 2.72 0.22 35.32
C PRO A 221 3.25 -1.18 34.98
N ILE A 222 2.83 -1.73 33.85
CA ILE A 222 3.21 -3.06 33.40
C ILE A 222 4.33 -2.94 32.36
N PRO A 223 5.56 -3.41 32.66
CA PRO A 223 6.63 -3.42 31.68
C PRO A 223 6.40 -4.47 30.59
N VAL A 224 6.28 -4.06 29.33
CA VAL A 224 6.07 -4.95 28.19
C VAL A 224 7.27 -4.88 27.23
N PRO A 225 7.84 -6.01 26.79
CA PRO A 225 9.04 -5.99 25.94
C PRO A 225 8.76 -5.49 24.51
N ASN A 226 9.72 -4.73 23.99
CA ASN A 226 9.71 -4.11 22.67
C ASN A 226 8.45 -3.26 22.43
N SER A 227 7.69 -3.50 21.35
CA SER A 227 6.47 -2.73 21.04
C SER A 227 5.20 -3.30 21.66
N GLY A 228 5.28 -4.44 22.35
CA GLY A 228 4.11 -5.18 22.83
C GLY A 228 3.22 -5.80 21.75
N GLN A 229 3.59 -5.65 20.46
CA GLN A 229 2.83 -6.17 19.30
C GLN A 229 3.16 -7.62 18.95
N GLN A 230 4.06 -8.27 19.68
CA GLN A 230 4.31 -9.70 19.55
C GLN A 230 3.02 -10.45 19.86
N VAL A 231 2.65 -11.32 18.92
CA VAL A 231 1.40 -12.09 18.97
C VAL A 231 1.65 -13.44 19.62
N THR A 232 0.80 -13.81 20.55
CA THR A 232 0.80 -15.13 21.17
C THR A 232 -0.63 -15.64 21.36
N GLN A 233 -0.79 -16.78 22.02
CA GLN A 233 -2.04 -17.51 22.11
C GLN A 233 -2.08 -18.27 23.44
N LEU A 234 -3.22 -18.16 24.12
CA LEU A 234 -3.48 -18.79 25.41
C LEU A 234 -4.72 -19.67 25.30
N GLY A 235 -4.62 -20.91 25.75
CA GLY A 235 -5.74 -21.86 25.83
C GLY A 235 -6.13 -22.14 27.28
N GLN A 236 -7.42 -22.27 27.55
CA GLN A 236 -7.93 -22.54 28.89
C GLN A 236 -7.76 -24.04 29.22
N VAL A 237 -7.47 -24.37 30.49
CA VAL A 237 -7.12 -25.73 30.93
C VAL A 237 -8.22 -26.79 30.71
N LYS A 238 -9.50 -26.43 30.90
CA LYS A 238 -10.68 -27.27 30.65
C LYS A 238 -10.90 -27.50 29.16
N ASP A 239 -10.67 -26.49 28.33
CA ASP A 239 -10.72 -26.64 26.87
C ASP A 239 -9.69 -27.69 26.42
N LEU A 240 -8.47 -27.62 26.96
CA LEU A 240 -7.42 -28.61 26.69
C LEU A 240 -7.78 -30.01 27.24
N ALA A 241 -8.31 -30.10 28.46
CA ALA A 241 -8.75 -31.38 29.02
C ALA A 241 -9.84 -32.03 28.16
N THR A 242 -10.80 -31.23 27.69
CA THR A 242 -11.88 -31.67 26.81
C THR A 242 -11.33 -32.15 25.46
N ALA A 243 -10.35 -31.46 24.88
CA ALA A 243 -9.67 -31.94 23.68
C ALA A 243 -8.97 -33.30 23.90
N PHE A 244 -8.28 -33.48 25.03
CA PHE A 244 -7.68 -34.77 25.39
C PHE A 244 -8.72 -35.88 25.57
N HIS A 245 -9.88 -35.56 26.14
CA HIS A 245 -10.99 -36.51 26.26
C HIS A 245 -11.55 -36.88 24.88
N LYS A 246 -11.73 -35.92 23.97
CA LYS A 246 -12.22 -36.14 22.60
C LYS A 246 -11.28 -36.94 21.70
N ILE A 247 -10.00 -37.04 22.05
CA ILE A 247 -9.05 -37.93 21.38
C ILE A 247 -9.38 -39.39 21.66
N LEU A 248 -9.86 -39.70 22.88
CA LEU A 248 -10.18 -41.06 23.28
C LEU A 248 -11.26 -41.65 22.37
N SER A 249 -11.04 -42.89 21.92
CA SER A 249 -11.97 -43.63 21.07
C SER A 249 -12.28 -42.98 19.71
N ASN A 250 -11.55 -41.93 19.30
CA ASN A 250 -11.66 -41.33 17.96
C ASN A 250 -10.58 -41.93 17.03
N PRO A 251 -10.94 -42.81 16.09
CA PRO A 251 -9.96 -43.52 15.26
C PRO A 251 -9.15 -42.59 14.36
N LYS A 252 -9.66 -41.40 14.01
CA LYS A 252 -8.93 -40.41 13.20
C LYS A 252 -7.70 -39.88 13.91
N THR A 253 -7.64 -39.97 15.23
CA THR A 253 -6.57 -39.37 16.03
C THR A 253 -5.33 -40.24 16.14
N LYS A 254 -5.42 -41.51 15.73
CA LYS A 254 -4.30 -42.47 15.77
C LYS A 254 -3.17 -41.99 14.84
N ASN A 255 -1.97 -41.94 15.39
CA ASN A 255 -0.73 -41.45 14.76
C ASN A 255 -0.82 -40.00 14.27
N GLN A 256 -1.62 -39.17 14.96
CA GLN A 256 -1.75 -37.75 14.67
C GLN A 256 -1.06 -36.88 15.71
N ILE A 257 -0.67 -35.69 15.25
CA ILE A 257 -0.24 -34.58 16.08
C ILE A 257 -1.34 -33.51 16.01
N TYR A 258 -1.62 -32.84 17.13
CA TYR A 258 -2.58 -31.74 17.23
C TYR A 258 -2.02 -30.57 18.04
N ASN A 259 -2.12 -29.37 17.49
CA ASN A 259 -1.95 -28.13 18.22
C ASN A 259 -3.26 -27.77 18.93
N ILE A 260 -3.18 -27.47 20.23
CA ILE A 260 -4.36 -27.11 21.04
C ILE A 260 -4.09 -25.81 21.81
N SER A 261 -4.97 -24.83 21.65
CA SER A 261 -4.97 -23.56 22.37
C SER A 261 -6.32 -22.84 22.19
N GLY A 262 -6.42 -21.57 22.59
CA GLY A 262 -7.60 -20.75 22.33
C GLY A 262 -7.73 -20.35 20.86
N GLU A 263 -8.94 -20.05 20.40
CA GLU A 263 -9.23 -19.76 18.98
C GLU A 263 -8.56 -18.47 18.48
N ARG A 264 -8.54 -17.43 19.32
CA ARG A 264 -8.03 -16.11 18.94
C ARG A 264 -6.59 -15.88 19.40
N PHE A 265 -5.83 -15.16 18.57
CA PHE A 265 -4.49 -14.69 18.92
C PHE A 265 -4.55 -13.31 19.57
N VAL A 266 -3.57 -13.01 20.42
CA VAL A 266 -3.53 -11.79 21.23
C VAL A 266 -2.11 -11.23 21.30
N THR A 267 -1.98 -9.90 21.30
CA THR A 267 -0.69 -9.23 21.50
C THR A 267 -0.30 -9.21 22.99
N PHE A 268 0.96 -8.93 23.32
CA PHE A 268 1.36 -8.78 24.73
C PHE A 268 0.61 -7.65 25.43
N ASP A 269 0.42 -6.50 24.75
CA ASP A 269 -0.42 -5.41 25.26
C ASP A 269 -1.87 -5.90 25.47
N GLY A 270 -2.38 -6.68 24.51
CA GLY A 270 -3.73 -7.25 24.58
C GLY A 270 -3.93 -8.16 25.79
N ILE A 271 -2.94 -8.97 26.17
CA ILE A 271 -3.00 -9.82 27.36
C ILE A 271 -3.08 -8.97 28.63
N ALA A 272 -2.23 -7.95 28.75
CA ALA A 272 -2.23 -7.07 29.92
C ALA A 272 -3.60 -6.40 30.12
N LYS A 273 -4.20 -5.89 29.03
CA LYS A 273 -5.54 -5.29 29.03
C LYS A 273 -6.63 -6.32 29.33
N ALA A 274 -6.53 -7.53 28.76
CA ALA A 274 -7.48 -8.62 29.03
C ALA A 274 -7.43 -9.06 30.50
N CYS A 275 -6.24 -9.13 31.11
CA CYS A 275 -6.07 -9.41 32.53
C CYS A 275 -6.69 -8.31 33.40
N ALA A 276 -6.52 -7.02 33.05
CA ALA A 276 -7.14 -5.93 33.80
C ALA A 276 -8.67 -5.99 33.74
N LYS A 277 -9.22 -6.25 32.55
CA LYS A 277 -10.66 -6.47 32.37
C LYS A 277 -11.16 -7.66 33.17
N ALA A 278 -10.42 -8.77 33.17
CA ALA A 278 -10.78 -9.97 33.93
C ALA A 278 -10.77 -9.75 35.45
N ALA A 279 -9.87 -8.90 35.93
CA ALA A 279 -9.78 -8.52 37.35
C ALA A 279 -10.76 -7.40 37.75
N GLY A 280 -11.57 -6.88 36.82
CA GLY A 280 -12.45 -5.73 37.07
C GLY A 280 -11.70 -4.42 37.36
N ALA A 281 -10.46 -4.30 36.90
CA ALA A 281 -9.60 -3.14 37.11
C ALA A 281 -9.63 -2.17 35.91
N PRO A 282 -9.28 -0.88 36.11
CA PRO A 282 -9.06 0.06 35.01
C PRO A 282 -8.01 -0.44 34.02
N GLU A 283 -8.02 0.13 32.80
CA GLU A 283 -7.00 -0.20 31.80
C GLU A 283 -5.60 0.13 32.34
N PRO A 284 -4.63 -0.81 32.28
CA PRO A 284 -3.34 -0.64 32.94
C PRO A 284 -2.42 0.26 32.12
N GLU A 285 -1.60 1.06 32.80
CA GLU A 285 -0.50 1.76 32.16
C GLU A 285 0.55 0.75 31.66
N LEU A 286 0.85 0.77 30.36
CA LEU A 286 1.83 -0.12 29.75
C LEU A 286 3.12 0.64 29.48
N ILE A 287 4.25 0.10 29.93
CA ILE A 287 5.57 0.69 29.71
C ILE A 287 6.41 -0.23 28.85
N HIS A 288 6.70 0.22 27.64
CA HIS A 288 7.48 -0.54 26.68
C HIS A 288 8.98 -0.41 26.95
N TYR A 289 9.70 -1.53 26.98
CA TYR A 289 11.16 -1.55 27.19
C TYR A 289 11.84 -2.49 26.21
N ASN A 290 13.06 -2.17 25.78
CA ASN A 290 13.87 -3.07 24.97
C ASN A 290 14.63 -4.03 25.90
N PRO A 291 14.37 -5.35 25.89
CA PRO A 291 15.00 -6.28 26.83
C PRO A 291 16.52 -6.33 26.74
N LYS A 292 17.10 -5.98 25.58
CA LYS A 292 18.55 -5.95 25.37
C LYS A 292 19.25 -4.85 26.16
N ASP A 293 18.51 -3.84 26.62
CA ASP A 293 19.08 -2.72 27.37
C ASP A 293 19.25 -3.05 28.86
N PHE A 294 18.92 -4.27 29.29
CA PHE A 294 18.93 -4.68 30.67
C PHE A 294 19.64 -6.02 30.82
N ASP A 295 20.48 -6.11 31.84
CA ASP A 295 20.92 -7.40 32.37
C ASP A 295 20.09 -7.70 33.62
N PHE A 296 19.19 -8.68 33.50
CA PHE A 296 18.33 -9.08 34.61
C PHE A 296 18.94 -10.18 35.49
N GLY A 297 20.22 -10.54 35.29
CA GLY A 297 20.90 -11.53 36.13
C GLY A 297 20.23 -12.90 36.13
N GLY A 298 19.66 -13.30 34.98
CA GLY A 298 18.91 -14.56 34.82
C GLY A 298 17.45 -14.51 35.29
N LYS A 299 16.98 -13.40 35.90
CA LYS A 299 15.56 -13.19 36.19
C LYS A 299 14.77 -12.93 34.89
N LYS A 300 13.50 -13.36 34.87
CA LYS A 300 12.60 -13.11 33.74
C LYS A 300 11.79 -11.84 33.99
N ALA A 301 12.12 -10.79 33.25
CA ALA A 301 11.39 -9.51 33.29
C ALA A 301 10.00 -9.57 32.62
N PHE A 302 9.73 -10.61 31.82
CA PHE A 302 8.43 -10.85 31.19
C PHE A 302 8.10 -12.35 31.19
N PRO A 303 6.83 -12.77 31.42
CA PRO A 303 6.49 -14.18 31.66
C PRO A 303 6.42 -15.02 30.37
N LEU A 304 6.36 -14.37 29.21
CA LEU A 304 6.21 -15.00 27.89
C LEU A 304 7.51 -14.89 27.07
N ARG A 305 7.66 -15.73 26.04
CA ARG A 305 8.84 -15.67 25.14
C ARG A 305 8.78 -14.37 24.34
N ASP A 306 9.90 -13.66 24.22
CA ASP A 306 9.98 -12.43 23.43
C ASP A 306 10.03 -12.71 21.91
N GLN A 307 8.94 -13.23 21.35
CA GLN A 307 8.73 -13.49 19.93
C GLN A 307 7.25 -13.76 19.64
N HIS A 308 6.87 -13.78 18.35
CA HIS A 308 5.61 -14.37 17.91
C HIS A 308 5.58 -15.87 18.25
N PHE A 309 4.53 -16.33 18.93
CA PHE A 309 4.39 -17.73 19.34
C PHE A 309 2.92 -18.14 19.49
N PHE A 310 2.35 -18.66 18.39
CA PHE A 310 0.96 -19.11 18.27
C PHE A 310 0.84 -20.19 17.18
N ALA A 311 -0.17 -21.04 17.28
CA ALA A 311 -0.39 -22.19 16.38
C ALA A 311 -1.85 -22.26 15.93
N SER A 312 -2.08 -22.78 14.72
CA SER A 312 -3.44 -23.08 14.24
C SER A 312 -3.98 -24.25 15.05
N ILE A 313 -5.27 -24.19 15.38
CA ILE A 313 -6.01 -25.28 16.04
C ILE A 313 -7.02 -25.92 15.08
N ASP A 314 -7.02 -25.53 13.80
CA ASP A 314 -8.05 -25.89 12.83
C ASP A 314 -8.15 -27.42 12.65
N LYS A 315 -7.00 -28.10 12.65
CA LYS A 315 -6.92 -29.56 12.54
C LYS A 315 -7.60 -30.24 13.73
N ALA A 316 -7.37 -29.75 14.94
CA ALA A 316 -8.02 -30.28 16.14
C ALA A 316 -9.53 -30.01 16.13
N MET A 317 -9.95 -28.82 15.69
CA MET A 317 -11.38 -28.50 15.60
C MET A 317 -12.10 -29.41 14.60
N ALA A 318 -11.46 -29.68 13.45
CA ALA A 318 -12.02 -30.53 12.41
C ALA A 318 -12.05 -32.01 12.79
N ASP A 319 -10.97 -32.56 13.34
CA ASP A 319 -10.86 -34.00 13.58
C ASP A 319 -11.56 -34.45 14.87
N LEU A 320 -11.61 -33.59 15.89
CA LEU A 320 -12.14 -33.91 17.22
C LEU A 320 -13.59 -33.51 17.44
N ASP A 321 -14.19 -32.75 16.51
CA ASP A 321 -15.49 -32.08 16.71
C ASP A 321 -15.50 -31.30 18.04
N TRP A 322 -14.49 -30.43 18.17
CA TRP A 322 -14.18 -29.70 19.39
C TRP A 322 -13.96 -28.22 19.06
N ALA A 323 -14.37 -27.32 19.94
CA ALA A 323 -14.06 -25.91 19.87
C ALA A 323 -13.80 -25.38 21.28
N PRO A 324 -12.89 -24.40 21.47
CA PRO A 324 -12.71 -23.75 22.77
C PRO A 324 -14.01 -23.09 23.26
N GLU A 325 -14.42 -23.41 24.49
CA GLU A 325 -15.59 -22.79 25.13
C GLU A 325 -15.25 -21.40 25.68
N PHE A 326 -14.00 -21.22 26.14
CA PHE A 326 -13.57 -19.98 26.75
C PHE A 326 -12.98 -19.02 25.72
N ASP A 327 -13.58 -17.83 25.62
CA ASP A 327 -12.84 -16.68 25.11
C ASP A 327 -11.79 -16.23 26.13
N LEU A 328 -10.80 -15.46 25.67
CA LEU A 328 -9.65 -15.06 26.49
C LEU A 328 -10.06 -14.31 27.77
N VAL A 329 -11.05 -13.42 27.72
CA VAL A 329 -11.43 -12.62 28.89
C VAL A 329 -12.18 -13.51 29.89
N LYS A 330 -13.15 -14.30 29.42
CA LYS A 330 -13.90 -15.24 30.27
C LYS A 330 -12.99 -16.23 30.96
N GLY A 331 -12.04 -16.82 30.24
CA GLY A 331 -11.10 -17.74 30.86
C GLY A 331 -10.15 -17.05 31.84
N LEU A 332 -9.74 -15.80 31.57
CA LEU A 332 -8.89 -15.05 32.52
C LEU A 332 -9.68 -14.68 33.77
N THR A 333 -10.98 -14.36 33.64
CA THR A 333 -11.89 -14.17 34.77
C THR A 333 -12.03 -15.46 35.56
N ASP A 334 -12.22 -16.61 34.91
CA ASP A 334 -12.27 -17.93 35.57
C ASP A 334 -10.99 -18.21 36.39
N SER A 335 -9.81 -17.92 35.82
CA SER A 335 -8.53 -18.03 36.53
C SER A 335 -8.44 -17.05 37.71
N TYR A 336 -8.84 -15.80 37.51
CA TYR A 336 -8.81 -14.76 38.55
C TYR A 336 -9.74 -15.12 39.72
N GLU A 337 -11.00 -15.43 39.46
CA GLU A 337 -12.02 -15.67 40.49
C GLU A 337 -11.78 -16.93 41.30
N LYS A 338 -11.17 -17.96 40.71
CA LYS A 338 -10.96 -19.26 41.36
C LYS A 338 -9.60 -19.42 42.03
N ASP A 339 -8.58 -18.70 41.56
CA ASP A 339 -7.23 -18.74 42.14
C ASP A 339 -6.81 -17.37 42.72
N PHE A 340 -6.42 -16.42 41.87
CA PHE A 340 -5.69 -15.22 42.27
C PHE A 340 -6.50 -14.27 43.18
N GLY A 341 -7.76 -13.99 42.81
CA GLY A 341 -8.69 -13.12 43.53
C GLY A 341 -9.07 -13.65 44.92
N ARG A 342 -8.94 -14.96 45.15
CA ARG A 342 -9.12 -15.59 46.47
C ARG A 342 -7.88 -15.54 47.35
N GLY A 343 -6.79 -14.93 46.87
CA GLY A 343 -5.51 -14.89 47.57
C GLY A 343 -4.73 -16.20 47.51
N THR A 344 -5.07 -17.12 46.60
CA THR A 344 -4.40 -18.43 46.48
C THR A 344 -3.30 -18.46 45.41
N PHE A 345 -2.69 -17.31 45.12
CA PHE A 345 -1.66 -17.17 44.08
C PHE A 345 -0.40 -18.00 44.39
N ARG A 346 0.32 -18.45 43.35
CA ARG A 346 1.39 -19.46 43.50
C ARG A 346 2.73 -18.89 43.89
N LYS A 347 2.97 -17.62 43.57
CA LYS A 347 4.23 -16.93 43.84
C LYS A 347 3.94 -15.53 44.35
N GLU A 348 4.72 -15.07 45.32
CA GLU A 348 4.70 -13.67 45.72
C GLU A 348 5.11 -12.77 44.54
N ALA A 349 4.60 -11.53 44.55
CA ALA A 349 4.92 -10.56 43.52
C ALA A 349 6.41 -10.17 43.60
N ASP A 350 7.18 -10.45 42.54
CA ASP A 350 8.52 -9.89 42.34
C ASP A 350 8.43 -8.72 41.34
N PHE A 351 8.71 -7.51 41.84
CA PHE A 351 8.75 -6.27 41.05
C PHE A 351 10.18 -5.79 40.77
N THR A 352 11.22 -6.55 41.17
CA THR A 352 12.61 -6.09 41.07
C THR A 352 13.03 -5.75 39.64
N THR A 353 12.65 -6.57 38.67
CA THR A 353 12.91 -6.29 37.25
C THR A 353 12.13 -5.07 36.75
N ASP A 354 10.93 -4.86 37.28
CA ASP A 354 10.08 -3.73 36.94
C ASP A 354 10.72 -2.45 37.45
N ASP A 355 11.16 -2.43 38.71
CA ASP A 355 11.86 -1.30 39.31
C ASP A 355 13.13 -0.95 38.54
N MET A 356 13.92 -1.96 38.13
CA MET A 356 15.09 -1.74 37.26
C MET A 356 14.71 -1.05 35.94
N ILE A 357 13.62 -1.48 35.31
CA ILE A 357 13.12 -0.90 34.06
C ILE A 357 12.65 0.53 34.29
N LEU A 358 11.78 0.73 35.28
CA LEU A 358 11.18 2.02 35.60
C LEU A 358 12.22 3.04 36.06
N GLU A 359 13.19 2.65 36.88
CA GLU A 359 14.26 3.53 37.36
C GLU A 359 15.19 3.95 36.21
N LYS A 360 15.56 3.04 35.31
CA LYS A 360 16.40 3.36 34.15
C LYS A 360 15.68 4.33 33.19
N LEU A 361 14.39 4.09 32.95
CA LEU A 361 13.55 4.97 32.13
C LEU A 361 13.35 6.35 32.79
N ARG A 362 13.18 6.39 34.13
CA ARG A 362 13.15 7.64 34.91
C ARG A 362 14.48 8.40 34.88
N LYS A 363 15.63 7.72 34.98
CA LYS A 363 16.96 8.35 34.88
C LYS A 363 17.22 8.94 33.50
N HIS A 364 16.72 8.31 32.43
CA HIS A 364 16.75 8.88 31.08
C HIS A 364 15.90 10.16 30.94
N LEU A 365 14.81 10.29 31.72
CA LEU A 365 13.99 11.50 31.78
C LEU A 365 14.62 12.60 32.64
N LEU A 366 15.39 12.24 33.67
CA LEU A 366 16.03 13.17 34.61
C LEU A 366 17.44 13.63 34.21
N SER A 367 18.09 13.00 33.22
CA SER A 367 19.44 13.37 32.75
C SER A 367 19.48 14.40 31.62
N ALA A 368 18.39 15.15 31.39
CA ALA A 368 18.40 16.32 30.51
C ALA A 368 18.95 17.54 31.27
N PRO A 369 19.84 18.39 30.69
CA PRO A 369 20.52 19.43 31.47
C PRO A 369 19.57 20.52 31.98
N GLN A 370 19.68 20.82 33.27
CA GLN A 370 19.03 21.94 33.95
C GLN A 370 19.61 23.29 33.48
N ALA A 371 18.75 24.21 33.04
CA ALA A 371 19.04 25.64 32.98
C ALA A 371 18.12 26.40 33.96
N GLN A 372 18.79 27.27 34.72
CA GLN A 372 18.49 28.09 35.90
C GLN A 372 17.07 28.64 36.19
N GLN A 373 16.92 28.93 37.49
CA GLN A 373 15.73 29.28 38.28
C GLN A 373 15.07 30.64 38.02
N SER A 374 13.78 30.63 38.40
CA SER A 374 12.95 31.71 38.95
C SER A 374 12.28 32.68 37.97
N THR A 375 10.97 32.51 37.79
CA THR A 375 9.93 33.49 38.17
C THR A 375 8.56 32.84 38.01
N GLN A 376 7.64 33.22 38.89
CA GLN A 376 6.23 32.81 38.88
C GLN A 376 5.63 33.03 37.48
N LEU A 377 4.94 32.02 36.92
CA LEU A 377 4.08 32.23 35.76
C LEU A 377 2.92 31.23 35.72
N GLU A 378 1.79 31.84 35.38
CA GLU A 378 0.46 31.32 35.15
C GLU A 378 0.43 30.21 34.09
N ALA A 379 -0.71 29.51 34.03
CA ALA A 379 -1.00 28.48 33.05
C ALA A 379 -0.66 28.91 31.60
N ALA A 380 0.29 28.23 30.96
CA ALA A 380 0.66 28.44 29.57
C ALA A 380 1.39 27.19 28.99
N PRO A 381 1.56 27.05 27.66
CA PRO A 381 1.18 25.89 26.87
C PRO A 381 2.37 24.99 26.47
N CYS A 382 2.05 23.84 25.87
CA CYS A 382 2.96 22.93 25.17
C CYS A 382 4.10 23.64 24.41
N ALA A 383 5.33 23.55 24.92
CA ALA A 383 6.59 23.81 24.20
C ALA A 383 7.70 23.05 24.96
N VAL A 384 8.65 22.32 24.36
CA VAL A 384 9.57 22.74 23.30
C VAL A 384 9.94 21.54 22.42
N ASN A 385 9.29 21.36 21.27
CA ASN A 385 9.94 20.74 20.11
C ASN A 385 10.59 21.87 19.33
N ARG A 386 11.85 21.73 18.89
CA ARG A 386 12.48 22.68 17.97
C ARG A 386 11.67 22.67 16.66
N SER A 387 10.66 23.51 16.57
CA SER A 387 9.83 23.69 15.39
C SER A 387 10.69 24.26 14.26
N LEU A 388 10.40 23.87 13.02
CA LEU A 388 10.91 24.63 11.87
C LEU A 388 10.55 26.11 12.07
N PRO A 389 11.45 27.04 11.70
CA PRO A 389 11.14 28.45 11.80
C PRO A 389 9.95 28.77 10.90
N ARG A 390 9.08 29.66 11.38
CA ARG A 390 8.02 30.21 10.53
C ARG A 390 8.66 31.08 9.46
N PHE A 391 8.14 30.98 8.25
CA PHE A 391 8.56 31.79 7.11
C PHE A 391 7.33 32.52 6.56
N ASP A 392 7.56 33.59 5.79
CA ASP A 392 6.50 34.31 5.09
C ASP A 392 5.99 33.48 3.91
N ALA A 393 4.70 33.12 3.95
CA ALA A 393 4.06 32.38 2.87
C ALA A 393 4.06 33.16 1.55
N THR A 394 4.05 34.49 1.61
CA THR A 394 4.10 35.37 0.43
C THR A 394 5.45 35.27 -0.28
N PHE A 395 6.55 35.24 0.48
CA PHE A 395 7.87 34.99 -0.09
C PHE A 395 7.93 33.62 -0.76
N MET A 396 7.44 32.57 -0.07
CA MET A 396 7.46 31.22 -0.62
C MET A 396 6.57 31.12 -1.86
N GLU A 397 5.43 31.81 -1.89
CA GLU A 397 4.61 31.96 -3.09
C GLU A 397 5.44 32.54 -4.23
N HIS A 398 6.11 33.68 -4.05
CA HIS A 398 6.95 34.28 -5.10
C HIS A 398 8.08 33.36 -5.56
N TYR A 399 8.62 32.56 -4.65
CA TYR A 399 9.70 31.63 -4.96
C TYR A 399 9.23 30.41 -5.77
N LEU A 400 8.00 29.93 -5.53
CA LEU A 400 7.41 28.78 -6.22
C LEU A 400 6.67 29.18 -7.51
N ASP A 401 6.20 30.42 -7.60
CA ASP A 401 5.42 30.87 -8.75
C ASP A 401 6.29 30.97 -10.00
N THR A 402 5.85 30.32 -11.08
CA THR A 402 6.56 30.31 -12.36
C THR A 402 6.30 31.58 -13.16
N ASP A 403 5.08 32.13 -13.07
CA ASP A 403 4.67 33.37 -13.75
C ASP A 403 3.47 33.96 -13.01
N ARG A 404 3.76 34.75 -11.98
CA ARG A 404 2.73 35.35 -11.12
C ARG A 404 1.74 36.21 -11.90
N GLY A 405 2.22 36.96 -12.90
CA GLY A 405 1.36 37.79 -13.74
C GLY A 405 0.33 36.95 -14.47
N LEU A 406 0.77 35.86 -15.14
CA LEU A 406 -0.16 34.95 -15.80
C LEU A 406 -1.16 34.32 -14.83
N LYS A 407 -0.73 33.94 -13.62
CA LYS A 407 -1.62 33.37 -12.60
C LYS A 407 -2.70 34.36 -12.17
N GLU A 408 -2.30 35.59 -11.85
CA GLU A 408 -3.23 36.66 -11.46
C GLU A 408 -4.23 36.92 -12.59
N GLU A 409 -3.77 37.08 -13.84
CA GLU A 409 -4.67 37.33 -14.97
C GLU A 409 -5.64 36.16 -15.21
N VAL A 410 -5.16 34.90 -15.20
CA VAL A 410 -6.00 33.71 -15.43
C VAL A 410 -7.02 33.54 -14.32
N TYR A 411 -6.64 33.70 -13.05
CA TYR A 411 -7.59 33.57 -11.94
C TYR A 411 -8.54 34.76 -11.85
N ASP A 412 -8.10 35.98 -12.15
CA ASP A 412 -8.97 37.15 -12.20
C ASP A 412 -10.03 37.04 -13.29
N LEU A 413 -9.73 36.37 -14.41
CA LEU A 413 -10.74 36.04 -15.43
C LEU A 413 -11.90 35.24 -14.80
N PHE A 414 -11.61 34.18 -14.07
CA PHE A 414 -12.66 33.35 -13.43
C PHE A 414 -13.31 34.04 -12.23
N LYS A 415 -12.62 34.98 -11.59
CA LYS A 415 -13.19 35.84 -10.56
C LYS A 415 -14.22 36.82 -11.12
N GLN A 416 -13.95 37.39 -12.29
CA GLN A 416 -14.85 38.29 -13.02
C GLN A 416 -16.02 37.54 -13.66
N HIS A 417 -15.84 36.25 -13.93
CA HIS A 417 -16.83 35.35 -14.52
C HIS A 417 -17.16 34.16 -13.59
N PRO A 418 -17.77 34.40 -12.41
CA PRO A 418 -18.08 33.33 -11.46
C PRO A 418 -19.05 32.29 -12.04
N GLU A 419 -19.84 32.62 -13.06
CA GLU A 419 -20.68 31.68 -13.79
C GLU A 419 -19.91 30.63 -14.59
N LEU A 420 -18.59 30.78 -14.72
CA LEU A 420 -17.67 29.79 -15.31
C LEU A 420 -17.07 28.83 -14.27
N LEU A 421 -17.51 28.94 -13.02
CA LEU A 421 -17.12 28.08 -11.91
C LEU A 421 -18.37 27.42 -11.31
N TYR A 422 -18.60 26.13 -11.59
CA TYR A 422 -19.71 25.40 -10.99
C TYR A 422 -19.42 24.99 -9.53
N ALA A 423 -20.44 24.94 -8.68
CA ALA A 423 -20.26 24.53 -7.29
C ALA A 423 -20.15 23.00 -7.12
N VAL A 424 -20.95 22.25 -7.88
CA VAL A 424 -21.06 20.77 -7.81
C VAL A 424 -21.25 20.27 -9.24
N GLU A 425 -20.47 19.26 -9.65
CA GLU A 425 -20.60 18.64 -10.98
C GLU A 425 -21.76 17.65 -11.01
N GLU A 426 -21.98 16.98 -9.87
CA GLU A 426 -23.05 16.01 -9.63
C GLU A 426 -24.43 16.65 -9.84
N GLY A 427 -25.04 16.35 -11.00
CA GLY A 427 -26.31 16.92 -11.44
C GLY A 427 -26.28 17.47 -12.86
N MET A 428 -25.09 17.72 -13.43
CA MET A 428 -24.96 18.03 -14.84
C MET A 428 -25.03 16.77 -15.70
N THR A 429 -25.78 16.85 -16.79
CA THR A 429 -25.65 15.90 -17.89
C THR A 429 -24.32 16.10 -18.62
N LYS A 430 -23.90 15.07 -19.35
CA LYS A 430 -22.71 15.10 -20.20
C LYS A 430 -22.77 16.25 -21.21
N GLU A 431 -23.93 16.46 -21.81
CA GLU A 431 -24.21 17.51 -22.78
C GLU A 431 -24.08 18.90 -22.15
N GLN A 432 -24.65 19.10 -20.95
CA GLN A 432 -24.51 20.37 -20.21
C GLN A 432 -23.06 20.68 -19.87
N HIS A 433 -22.27 19.68 -19.46
CA HIS A 433 -20.85 19.89 -19.14
C HIS A 433 -20.04 20.24 -20.41
N ARG A 434 -20.33 19.62 -21.55
CA ARG A 434 -19.70 19.96 -22.85
C ARG A 434 -19.98 21.41 -23.25
N ASP A 435 -21.24 21.84 -23.16
CA ASP A 435 -21.63 23.22 -23.41
C ASP A 435 -20.94 24.20 -22.47
N PHE A 436 -20.83 23.82 -21.19
CA PHE A 436 -20.15 24.62 -20.19
C PHE A 436 -18.66 24.81 -20.50
N VAL A 437 -17.95 23.73 -20.85
CA VAL A 437 -16.54 23.79 -21.21
C VAL A 437 -16.32 24.59 -22.50
N ARG A 438 -17.22 24.46 -23.50
CA ARG A 438 -17.21 25.33 -24.69
C ARG A 438 -17.35 26.80 -24.33
N LYS A 439 -18.25 27.14 -23.39
CA LYS A 439 -18.42 28.50 -22.90
C LYS A 439 -17.16 29.02 -22.22
N GLN A 440 -16.57 28.24 -21.32
CA GLN A 440 -15.30 28.59 -20.66
C GLN A 440 -14.19 28.88 -21.67
N LEU A 441 -14.00 27.99 -22.66
CA LEU A 441 -12.99 28.15 -23.70
C LEU A 441 -13.21 29.42 -24.52
N ARG A 442 -14.45 29.70 -24.94
CA ARG A 442 -14.78 30.92 -25.70
C ARG A 442 -14.46 32.19 -24.91
N VAL A 443 -14.76 32.20 -23.61
CA VAL A 443 -14.44 33.36 -22.76
C VAL A 443 -12.93 33.58 -22.67
N ILE A 444 -12.14 32.52 -22.43
CA ILE A 444 -10.67 32.60 -22.43
C ILE A 444 -10.17 33.23 -23.73
N LEU A 445 -10.64 32.77 -24.89
CA LEU A 445 -10.21 33.30 -26.19
C LEU A 445 -10.64 34.75 -26.41
N SER A 446 -11.87 35.11 -25.99
CA SER A 446 -12.36 36.48 -26.13
C SER A 446 -11.63 37.48 -25.22
N SER A 447 -11.02 37.01 -24.14
CA SER A 447 -10.18 37.80 -23.23
C SER A 447 -8.75 38.03 -23.75
N GLY A 448 -8.46 37.62 -25.00
CA GLY A 448 -7.18 37.88 -25.66
C GLY A 448 -6.12 36.81 -25.48
N TYR A 449 -6.41 35.73 -24.74
CA TYR A 449 -5.48 34.60 -24.63
C TYR A 449 -5.43 33.83 -25.94
N SER A 450 -4.20 33.50 -26.37
CA SER A 450 -3.94 32.60 -27.50
C SER A 450 -3.14 31.40 -26.99
N PRO A 451 -3.83 30.33 -26.54
CA PRO A 451 -3.16 29.12 -26.08
C PRO A 451 -2.25 28.50 -27.15
N MET A 452 -2.61 28.64 -28.43
CA MET A 452 -1.76 28.21 -29.55
C MET A 452 -0.46 29.01 -29.62
N SER A 453 -0.52 30.33 -29.44
CA SER A 453 0.68 31.17 -29.41
C SER A 453 1.57 30.85 -28.22
N PHE A 454 1.00 30.61 -27.04
CA PHE A 454 1.77 30.12 -25.89
C PHE A 454 2.43 28.79 -26.21
N PHE A 455 1.68 27.81 -26.73
CA PHE A 455 2.23 26.50 -27.10
C PHE A 455 3.43 26.61 -28.06
N MET A 456 3.37 27.52 -29.04
CA MET A 456 4.40 27.65 -30.08
C MET A 456 5.59 28.55 -29.69
N LYS A 457 5.37 29.57 -28.85
CA LYS A 457 6.35 30.63 -28.59
C LYS A 457 6.79 30.71 -27.13
N ASP A 458 5.92 30.33 -26.20
CA ASP A 458 6.13 30.43 -24.76
C ASP A 458 5.63 29.18 -24.03
N HIS A 459 6.39 28.10 -24.17
CA HIS A 459 6.05 26.79 -23.60
C HIS A 459 5.89 26.84 -22.07
N LYS A 460 6.59 27.75 -21.39
CA LYS A 460 6.48 27.93 -19.93
C LYS A 460 5.09 28.40 -19.55
N LYS A 461 4.61 29.47 -20.19
CA LYS A 461 3.24 29.97 -20.00
C LYS A 461 2.20 28.92 -20.36
N TYR A 462 2.41 28.17 -21.45
CA TYR A 462 1.48 27.12 -21.85
C TYR A 462 1.30 26.04 -20.77
N PHE A 463 2.40 25.49 -20.26
CA PHE A 463 2.32 24.44 -19.25
C PHE A 463 1.88 24.97 -17.87
N TYR A 464 2.23 26.21 -17.54
CA TYR A 464 1.73 26.82 -16.32
C TYR A 464 0.22 27.09 -16.39
N MET A 465 -0.29 27.56 -17.52
CA MET A 465 -1.73 27.67 -17.76
C MET A 465 -2.46 26.33 -17.58
N ALA A 466 -1.87 25.22 -18.03
CA ALA A 466 -2.43 23.89 -17.81
C ALA A 466 -2.48 23.49 -16.32
N GLU A 467 -1.47 23.85 -15.53
CA GLU A 467 -1.48 23.66 -14.07
C GLU A 467 -2.59 24.49 -13.39
N LEU A 468 -2.74 25.76 -13.77
CA LEU A 468 -3.73 26.68 -13.20
C LEU A 468 -5.17 26.24 -13.50
N LEU A 469 -5.45 25.86 -14.75
CA LEU A 469 -6.78 25.43 -15.17
C LEU A 469 -7.20 24.09 -14.58
N ALA A 470 -6.26 23.26 -14.11
CA ALA A 470 -6.56 21.95 -13.54
C ALA A 470 -7.49 22.00 -12.31
N LEU A 471 -7.49 23.10 -11.54
CA LEU A 471 -8.45 23.30 -10.43
C LEU A 471 -9.69 24.10 -10.83
N VAL A 472 -9.68 24.73 -12.01
CA VAL A 472 -10.85 25.36 -12.62
C VAL A 472 -11.77 24.29 -13.20
N ASP A 473 -11.29 23.52 -14.18
CA ASP A 473 -12.01 22.40 -14.78
C ASP A 473 -11.03 21.52 -15.56
N LEU A 474 -10.88 20.25 -15.18
CA LEU A 474 -9.99 19.32 -15.88
C LEU A 474 -10.47 19.02 -17.31
N SER A 475 -11.79 19.05 -17.56
CA SER A 475 -12.35 18.91 -18.91
C SER A 475 -11.92 20.08 -19.81
N LEU A 476 -11.87 21.30 -19.27
CA LEU A 476 -11.35 22.47 -19.99
C LEU A 476 -9.86 22.32 -20.31
N THR A 477 -9.05 21.94 -19.32
CA THR A 477 -7.62 21.69 -19.52
C THR A 477 -7.39 20.66 -20.63
N VAL A 478 -8.13 19.55 -20.62
CA VAL A 478 -8.02 18.50 -21.64
C VAL A 478 -8.54 18.98 -23.00
N LYS A 479 -9.65 19.70 -23.07
CA LYS A 479 -10.19 20.25 -24.33
C LYS A 479 -9.20 21.23 -24.98
N MET A 480 -8.57 22.08 -24.19
CA MET A 480 -7.48 22.95 -24.65
C MET A 480 -6.27 22.15 -25.14
N GLY A 481 -5.89 21.08 -24.44
CA GLY A 481 -4.83 20.16 -24.87
C GLY A 481 -5.12 19.53 -26.23
N VAL A 482 -6.34 18.99 -26.41
CA VAL A 482 -6.78 18.39 -27.67
C VAL A 482 -6.73 19.40 -28.81
N GLN A 483 -7.26 20.61 -28.60
CA GLN A 483 -7.31 21.63 -29.65
C GLN A 483 -5.93 22.17 -30.01
N TYR A 484 -5.13 22.58 -29.03
CA TYR A 484 -3.96 23.41 -29.28
C TYR A 484 -2.64 22.63 -29.28
N SER A 485 -2.48 21.64 -28.38
CA SER A 485 -1.27 20.81 -28.37
C SER A 485 -1.38 19.62 -29.33
N LEU A 486 -2.52 18.92 -29.37
CA LEU A 486 -2.63 17.72 -30.19
C LEU A 486 -3.01 18.06 -31.64
N TRP A 487 -4.19 18.60 -31.88
CA TRP A 487 -4.62 19.01 -33.23
C TRP A 487 -3.71 20.12 -33.77
N GLY A 488 -3.69 21.29 -33.13
CA GLY A 488 -2.86 22.42 -33.53
C GLY A 488 -1.37 22.07 -33.60
N GLY A 489 -0.81 21.50 -32.54
CA GLY A 489 0.60 21.12 -32.50
C GLY A 489 0.97 20.11 -33.59
N SER A 490 0.13 19.12 -33.89
CA SER A 490 0.40 18.18 -34.99
C SER A 490 0.48 18.88 -36.35
N VAL A 491 -0.44 19.81 -36.66
CA VAL A 491 -0.39 20.57 -37.92
C VAL A 491 0.86 21.43 -37.99
N MET A 492 1.25 22.08 -36.89
CA MET A 492 2.44 22.96 -36.86
C MET A 492 3.77 22.21 -36.87
N ASN A 493 3.83 21.06 -36.19
CA ASN A 493 5.08 20.34 -35.97
C ASN A 493 5.31 19.24 -37.01
N LEU A 494 4.27 18.63 -37.56
CA LEU A 494 4.37 17.62 -38.62
C LEU A 494 4.14 18.20 -40.02
N GLY A 495 3.49 19.36 -40.13
CA GLY A 495 3.30 20.07 -41.40
C GLY A 495 4.49 20.94 -41.78
N THR A 496 4.59 21.21 -43.08
CA THR A 496 5.42 22.26 -43.69
C THR A 496 4.75 23.66 -43.62
N GLU A 497 5.44 24.71 -44.06
CA GLU A 497 4.95 26.10 -44.02
C GLU A 497 3.60 26.31 -44.71
N ARG A 498 3.26 25.51 -45.73
CA ARG A 498 1.95 25.58 -46.40
C ARG A 498 0.81 25.32 -45.42
N HIS A 499 0.95 24.29 -44.59
CA HIS A 499 -0.06 23.89 -43.61
C HIS A 499 -0.19 24.95 -42.52
N LYS A 500 0.93 25.51 -42.06
CA LYS A 500 0.93 26.56 -41.04
C LYS A 500 0.17 27.79 -41.52
N LYS A 501 0.49 28.27 -42.72
CA LYS A 501 -0.18 29.44 -43.32
C LYS A 501 -1.68 29.21 -43.52
N GLN A 502 -2.07 27.99 -43.90
CA GLN A 502 -3.47 27.65 -44.16
C GLN A 502 -4.29 27.54 -42.87
N TYR A 503 -3.74 26.93 -41.82
CA TYR A 503 -4.57 26.50 -40.68
C TYR A 503 -4.34 27.27 -39.37
N PHE A 504 -3.19 27.93 -39.17
CA PHE A 504 -2.83 28.50 -37.85
C PHE A 504 -3.90 29.42 -37.27
N ASP A 505 -4.32 30.45 -38.00
CA ASP A 505 -5.28 31.45 -37.51
C ASP A 505 -6.65 30.85 -37.18
N ALA A 506 -7.07 29.86 -37.97
CA ALA A 506 -8.37 29.21 -37.80
C ALA A 506 -8.37 28.25 -36.60
N ILE A 507 -7.25 27.56 -36.36
CA ILE A 507 -7.06 26.69 -35.19
C ILE A 507 -6.99 27.54 -33.91
N ASP A 508 -6.17 28.59 -33.92
CA ASP A 508 -5.95 29.47 -32.76
C ASP A 508 -7.27 30.10 -32.27
N LYS A 509 -8.06 30.64 -33.21
CA LYS A 509 -9.36 31.28 -32.95
C LYS A 509 -10.51 30.31 -32.74
N PHE A 510 -10.24 29.00 -32.65
CA PHE A 510 -11.25 27.94 -32.52
C PHE A 510 -12.33 27.94 -33.63
N LYS A 511 -11.99 28.43 -34.83
CA LYS A 511 -12.88 28.40 -36.02
C LYS A 511 -12.92 27.03 -36.67
N ILE A 512 -11.80 26.31 -36.59
CA ILE A 512 -11.68 24.90 -36.98
C ILE A 512 -11.29 24.13 -35.71
N PRO A 513 -12.29 23.76 -34.87
CA PRO A 513 -12.06 22.80 -33.81
C PRO A 513 -11.62 21.50 -34.45
N GLY A 514 -10.59 20.87 -33.89
CA GLY A 514 -10.05 19.66 -34.49
C GLY A 514 -9.75 18.55 -33.51
N CYS A 515 -9.46 17.41 -34.11
CA CYS A 515 -9.28 16.13 -33.45
C CYS A 515 -7.87 15.58 -33.69
N PHE A 516 -7.37 14.81 -32.73
CA PHE A 516 -6.15 14.03 -32.86
C PHE A 516 -6.50 12.54 -32.96
N CYS A 517 -6.62 12.05 -34.19
CA CYS A 517 -7.21 10.75 -34.52
C CYS A 517 -6.12 9.67 -34.64
N MET A 518 -5.53 9.29 -33.50
CA MET A 518 -4.47 8.27 -33.45
C MET A 518 -5.00 6.90 -33.04
N THR A 519 -5.47 6.79 -31.79
CA THR A 519 -5.92 5.55 -31.17
C THR A 519 -7.03 4.88 -31.97
N GLU A 520 -6.93 3.56 -32.08
CA GLU A 520 -7.94 2.67 -32.66
C GLU A 520 -8.47 1.72 -31.59
N LEU A 521 -9.64 1.12 -31.86
CA LEU A 521 -10.26 0.16 -30.96
C LEU A 521 -9.31 -1.01 -30.60
N GLY A 522 -8.54 -1.50 -31.58
CA GLY A 522 -7.54 -2.56 -31.40
C GLY A 522 -6.15 -2.08 -30.97
N HIS A 523 -5.84 -0.79 -31.14
CA HIS A 523 -4.47 -0.27 -31.02
C HIS A 523 -4.40 1.10 -30.32
N GLY A 524 -3.96 1.09 -29.06
CA GLY A 524 -3.58 2.29 -28.29
C GLY A 524 -2.07 2.47 -28.17
N SER A 525 -1.43 1.67 -27.31
CA SER A 525 0.02 1.81 -27.06
C SER A 525 0.90 1.42 -28.25
N ASN A 526 0.49 0.43 -29.05
CA ASN A 526 1.26 -0.02 -30.21
C ASN A 526 0.87 0.74 -31.48
N VAL A 527 1.20 2.03 -31.52
CA VAL A 527 0.88 2.93 -32.64
C VAL A 527 1.51 2.48 -33.96
N ALA A 528 2.62 1.72 -33.93
CA ALA A 528 3.23 1.22 -35.16
C ALA A 528 2.33 0.23 -35.93
N ALA A 529 1.38 -0.40 -35.23
CA ALA A 529 0.46 -1.40 -35.76
C ALA A 529 -0.95 -0.87 -36.05
N LEU A 530 -1.15 0.46 -36.08
CA LEU A 530 -2.41 1.02 -36.55
C LEU A 530 -2.81 0.44 -37.91
N GLN A 531 -4.12 0.27 -38.11
CA GLN A 531 -4.69 -0.41 -39.25
C GLN A 531 -5.43 0.53 -40.20
N THR A 532 -5.83 1.74 -39.78
CA THR A 532 -6.39 2.74 -40.71
C THR A 532 -5.39 2.98 -41.84
N GLU A 533 -5.86 2.97 -43.08
CA GLU A 533 -5.00 3.07 -44.26
C GLU A 533 -5.27 4.37 -45.02
N CYS A 534 -4.23 4.86 -45.67
CA CYS A 534 -4.27 6.05 -46.52
C CYS A 534 -3.52 5.72 -47.81
N VAL A 535 -4.26 5.39 -48.87
CA VAL A 535 -3.70 4.91 -50.15
C VAL A 535 -3.70 6.06 -51.16
N LEU A 536 -2.56 6.31 -51.82
CA LEU A 536 -2.50 7.32 -52.88
C LEU A 536 -3.16 6.81 -54.17
N ASP A 537 -4.13 7.56 -54.68
CA ASP A 537 -4.65 7.46 -56.04
C ASP A 537 -3.92 8.48 -56.92
N THR A 538 -2.95 7.99 -57.70
CA THR A 538 -2.13 8.83 -58.59
C THR A 538 -2.90 9.38 -59.78
N THR A 539 -4.10 8.84 -60.09
CA THR A 539 -4.93 9.31 -61.20
C THR A 539 -5.64 10.61 -60.84
N THR A 540 -6.11 10.72 -59.60
CA THR A 540 -6.87 11.89 -59.12
C THR A 540 -6.04 12.85 -58.26
N ASP A 541 -4.78 12.50 -57.94
CA ASP A 541 -3.89 13.26 -57.02
C ASP A 541 -4.49 13.38 -55.60
N GLU A 542 -5.09 12.29 -55.11
CA GLU A 542 -5.81 12.21 -53.83
C GLU A 542 -5.37 11.02 -52.98
N TRP A 543 -5.50 11.15 -51.67
CA TRP A 543 -5.46 10.02 -50.74
C TRP A 543 -6.84 9.46 -50.49
N ILE A 544 -6.93 8.14 -50.39
CA ILE A 544 -8.13 7.41 -49.98
C ILE A 544 -7.91 6.91 -48.55
N VAL A 545 -8.62 7.51 -47.60
CA VAL A 545 -8.61 7.13 -46.18
C VAL A 545 -9.66 6.06 -45.94
N ASN A 546 -9.26 4.93 -45.36
CA ASN A 546 -10.17 3.82 -45.12
C ASN A 546 -9.89 3.12 -43.78
N THR A 547 -10.98 2.75 -43.09
CA THR A 547 -10.98 1.88 -41.92
C THR A 547 -11.26 0.45 -42.41
N PRO A 548 -10.27 -0.46 -42.43
CA PRO A 548 -10.43 -1.78 -43.06
C PRO A 548 -11.40 -2.71 -42.32
N ASP A 549 -11.47 -2.61 -40.99
CA ASP A 549 -12.33 -3.42 -40.13
C ASP A 549 -12.63 -2.69 -38.82
N ASP A 550 -13.50 -3.27 -37.98
CA ASP A 550 -13.96 -2.65 -36.74
C ASP A 550 -12.86 -2.41 -35.71
N SER A 551 -11.79 -3.21 -35.71
CA SER A 551 -10.64 -2.98 -34.81
C SER A 551 -9.84 -1.73 -35.18
N ALA A 552 -9.94 -1.27 -36.43
CA ALA A 552 -9.30 -0.07 -36.94
C ALA A 552 -10.13 1.22 -36.74
N ILE A 553 -11.34 1.12 -36.17
CA ILE A 553 -12.16 2.31 -35.87
C ILE A 553 -11.38 3.19 -34.90
N LYS A 554 -11.24 4.48 -35.24
CA LYS A 554 -10.61 5.45 -34.35
C LYS A 554 -11.46 5.57 -33.09
N TRP A 555 -10.83 5.56 -31.91
CA TRP A 555 -11.54 5.44 -30.65
C TRP A 555 -10.97 6.37 -29.58
N TRP A 556 -11.84 6.89 -28.70
CA TRP A 556 -11.52 7.89 -27.67
C TRP A 556 -11.05 9.26 -28.21
N ILE A 557 -11.46 9.64 -29.41
CA ILE A 557 -10.96 10.86 -30.05
C ILE A 557 -11.65 12.10 -29.48
N GLY A 558 -10.91 12.92 -28.71
CA GLY A 558 -11.43 14.18 -28.16
C GLY A 558 -11.89 15.15 -29.25
N ASN A 559 -12.91 15.95 -28.94
CA ASN A 559 -13.65 16.81 -29.88
C ASN A 559 -14.42 16.06 -30.98
N ALA A 560 -14.28 14.75 -31.13
CA ALA A 560 -14.84 14.09 -32.31
C ALA A 560 -16.36 14.00 -32.27
N ALA A 561 -16.98 13.80 -31.10
CA ALA A 561 -18.41 13.54 -31.03
C ALA A 561 -19.26 14.72 -31.50
N GLU A 562 -18.86 15.96 -31.17
CA GLU A 562 -19.66 17.15 -31.46
C GLU A 562 -18.86 18.25 -32.19
N ASP A 563 -17.70 18.65 -31.67
CA ASP A 563 -17.07 19.92 -32.09
C ASP A 563 -16.17 19.82 -33.33
N GLY A 564 -15.53 18.68 -33.55
CA GLY A 564 -14.45 18.50 -34.49
C GLY A 564 -14.88 18.66 -35.95
N LYS A 565 -14.35 19.69 -36.62
CA LYS A 565 -14.53 19.92 -38.06
C LYS A 565 -13.45 19.26 -38.91
N MET A 566 -12.24 19.10 -38.37
CA MET A 566 -11.12 18.44 -39.02
C MET A 566 -10.37 17.53 -38.04
N GLY A 567 -9.65 16.54 -38.55
CA GLY A 567 -8.83 15.66 -37.72
C GLY A 567 -7.44 15.44 -38.32
N THR A 568 -6.44 15.36 -37.45
CA THR A 568 -5.15 14.76 -37.81
C THR A 568 -5.29 13.26 -37.67
N VAL A 569 -5.51 12.57 -38.79
CA VAL A 569 -5.67 11.11 -38.85
C VAL A 569 -4.33 10.44 -39.03
N PHE A 570 -3.96 9.60 -38.06
CA PHE A 570 -2.78 8.76 -38.16
C PHE A 570 -3.14 7.44 -38.85
N ALA A 571 -2.51 7.15 -39.97
CA ALA A 571 -2.84 6.01 -40.83
C ALA A 571 -1.58 5.44 -41.50
N ARG A 572 -1.65 4.15 -41.89
CA ARG A 572 -0.66 3.48 -42.74
C ARG A 572 -0.65 4.17 -44.12
N LEU A 573 0.43 4.88 -44.44
CA LEU A 573 0.61 5.49 -45.75
C LEU A 573 1.02 4.40 -46.74
N LYS A 574 0.24 4.25 -47.81
CA LYS A 574 0.48 3.28 -48.87
C LYS A 574 0.51 3.96 -50.23
N VAL A 575 1.48 3.58 -51.07
CA VAL A 575 1.61 4.08 -52.45
C VAL A 575 1.71 2.90 -53.43
N PRO A 576 1.38 3.08 -54.72
CA PRO A 576 1.62 2.04 -55.72
C PRO A 576 3.09 1.60 -55.75
N ALA A 577 3.31 0.30 -55.84
CA ALA A 577 4.66 -0.25 -55.92
C ALA A 577 5.40 0.25 -57.18
N PRO A 578 6.70 0.56 -57.11
CA PRO A 578 7.46 1.11 -58.24
C PRO A 578 7.58 0.15 -59.45
N ASP A 579 7.29 -1.14 -59.25
CA ASP A 579 7.44 -2.19 -60.25
C ASP A 579 6.24 -2.34 -61.20
N GLY A 580 5.18 -1.55 -61.00
CA GLY A 580 3.97 -1.58 -61.83
C GLY A 580 3.10 -2.82 -61.63
N SER A 581 3.35 -3.63 -60.59
CA SER A 581 2.62 -4.87 -60.31
C SER A 581 1.18 -4.67 -59.80
N GLY A 582 0.80 -3.44 -59.45
CA GLY A 582 -0.46 -3.13 -58.78
C GLY A 582 -0.45 -3.41 -57.27
N ALA A 583 0.66 -3.92 -56.71
CA ALA A 583 0.84 -4.02 -55.27
C ALA A 583 0.99 -2.63 -54.63
N LEU A 584 0.73 -2.53 -53.32
CA LEU A 584 0.94 -1.32 -52.53
C LEU A 584 2.18 -1.47 -51.66
N ASP A 585 3.08 -0.48 -51.70
CA ASP A 585 4.18 -0.35 -50.76
C ASP A 585 3.70 0.41 -49.51
N ASP A 586 3.89 -0.20 -48.34
CA ASP A 586 3.41 0.34 -47.07
C ASP A 586 4.56 0.98 -46.29
N HIS A 587 4.52 2.30 -46.22
CA HIS A 587 5.55 3.10 -45.58
C HIS A 587 5.27 3.38 -44.11
N GLY A 588 4.27 2.77 -43.47
CA GLY A 588 4.01 2.97 -42.04
C GLY A 588 3.20 4.22 -41.71
N VAL A 589 3.09 4.49 -40.42
CA VAL A 589 2.19 5.53 -39.90
C VAL A 589 2.66 6.94 -40.26
N HIS A 590 1.74 7.71 -40.86
CA HIS A 590 1.85 9.15 -41.11
C HIS A 590 0.57 9.85 -40.67
N ALA A 591 0.60 11.18 -40.68
CA ALA A 591 -0.49 12.03 -40.25
C ALA A 591 -1.08 12.81 -41.44
N PHE A 592 -2.40 12.78 -41.56
CA PHE A 592 -3.16 13.41 -42.64
C PHE A 592 -4.21 14.34 -42.06
N ILE A 593 -4.40 15.50 -42.68
CA ILE A 593 -5.53 16.37 -42.36
C ILE A 593 -6.77 15.82 -43.08
N VAL A 594 -7.81 15.45 -42.34
CA VAL A 594 -9.06 14.93 -42.89
C VAL A 594 -10.21 15.84 -42.48
N PRO A 595 -10.95 16.46 -43.43
CA PRO A 595 -12.21 17.12 -43.14
C PRO A 595 -13.24 16.11 -42.60
N LEU A 596 -13.89 16.45 -41.50
CA LEU A 596 -14.83 15.57 -40.81
C LEU A 596 -16.27 16.04 -40.96
N ARG A 597 -16.49 17.35 -40.85
CA ARG A 597 -17.81 17.98 -40.88
C ARG A 597 -17.84 19.25 -41.71
N ASP A 598 -19.00 19.55 -42.26
CA ASP A 598 -19.32 20.84 -42.88
C ASP A 598 -19.61 21.94 -41.85
N GLU A 599 -20.05 23.11 -42.31
CA GLU A 599 -20.37 24.25 -41.46
C GLU A 599 -21.63 24.03 -40.61
N GLU A 600 -22.57 23.21 -41.11
CA GLU A 600 -23.78 22.75 -40.44
C GLU A 600 -23.53 21.57 -39.48
N SER A 601 -22.26 21.21 -39.25
CA SER A 601 -21.81 20.14 -38.36
C SER A 601 -22.27 18.73 -38.79
N GLN A 602 -22.61 18.54 -40.06
CA GLN A 602 -22.90 17.23 -40.64
C GLN A 602 -21.63 16.55 -41.12
N CYS A 603 -21.51 15.24 -40.92
CA CYS A 603 -20.34 14.49 -41.37
C CYS A 603 -20.27 14.43 -42.91
N PHE A 604 -19.06 14.61 -43.47
CA PHE A 604 -18.85 14.42 -44.90
C PHE A 604 -19.12 12.96 -45.32
N PRO A 605 -19.49 12.71 -46.60
CA PRO A 605 -19.70 11.36 -47.11
C PRO A 605 -18.52 10.43 -46.81
N GLY A 606 -18.82 9.24 -46.29
CA GLY A 606 -17.81 8.24 -45.90
C GLY A 606 -17.21 8.45 -44.50
N VAL A 607 -17.50 9.55 -43.81
CA VAL A 607 -17.13 9.77 -42.40
C VAL A 607 -18.32 9.40 -41.50
N GLU A 608 -18.17 8.38 -40.66
CA GLU A 608 -19.13 8.04 -39.62
C GLU A 608 -18.51 8.36 -38.25
N ILE A 609 -19.20 9.17 -37.44
CA ILE A 609 -18.77 9.50 -36.08
C ILE A 609 -19.89 9.20 -35.08
N LYS A 610 -19.52 8.55 -33.97
CA LYS A 610 -20.43 8.28 -32.85
C LYS A 610 -19.81 8.73 -31.54
N ASP A 611 -20.63 9.22 -30.62
CA ASP A 611 -20.21 9.54 -29.26
C ASP A 611 -19.81 8.25 -28.51
N CYS A 612 -18.69 8.27 -27.80
CA CYS A 612 -18.29 7.16 -26.93
C CYS A 612 -19.18 7.05 -25.68
N GLY A 613 -20.01 8.06 -25.40
CA GLY A 613 -20.98 8.05 -24.31
C GLY A 613 -20.40 8.57 -22.99
N TYR A 614 -20.99 8.10 -21.88
CA TYR A 614 -20.53 8.45 -20.54
C TYR A 614 -19.16 7.81 -20.24
N LYS A 615 -18.28 8.60 -19.64
CA LYS A 615 -16.96 8.18 -19.16
C LYS A 615 -16.95 8.07 -17.64
N VAL A 616 -15.84 7.65 -17.04
CA VAL A 616 -15.68 7.72 -15.56
C VAL A 616 -15.64 9.18 -15.09
N GLY A 617 -14.95 10.05 -15.81
CA GLY A 617 -14.90 11.50 -15.64
C GLY A 617 -14.60 12.21 -16.96
N LEU A 618 -14.32 13.50 -16.90
CA LEU A 618 -14.11 14.41 -18.03
C LEU A 618 -15.32 14.49 -18.96
N GLN A 619 -16.54 14.62 -18.41
CA GLN A 619 -17.75 14.59 -19.25
C GLN A 619 -17.80 15.76 -20.24
N GLY A 620 -17.21 16.89 -19.90
CA GLY A 620 -17.08 18.06 -20.76
C GLY A 620 -16.19 17.87 -21.99
N VAL A 621 -15.49 16.73 -22.12
CA VAL A 621 -14.76 16.34 -23.33
C VAL A 621 -15.61 15.38 -24.17
N ASP A 622 -15.90 15.78 -25.39
CA ASP A 622 -16.76 15.09 -26.36
C ASP A 622 -15.98 14.04 -27.17
N ASN A 623 -15.52 12.98 -26.49
CA ASN A 623 -14.82 11.87 -27.12
C ASN A 623 -15.73 11.08 -28.07
N GLY A 624 -15.29 10.90 -29.32
CA GLY A 624 -16.00 10.11 -30.33
C GLY A 624 -15.19 8.94 -30.89
N ALA A 625 -15.91 7.98 -31.46
CA ALA A 625 -15.41 6.92 -32.32
C ALA A 625 -15.67 7.28 -33.78
N MET A 626 -14.73 6.95 -34.67
CA MET A 626 -14.77 7.40 -36.06
C MET A 626 -14.34 6.31 -37.04
N ARG A 627 -15.16 6.08 -38.06
CA ARG A 627 -14.93 5.15 -39.17
C ARG A 627 -14.86 5.93 -40.48
N PHE A 628 -13.89 5.58 -41.32
CA PHE A 628 -13.73 6.12 -42.66
C PHE A 628 -14.03 5.06 -43.71
N THR A 629 -14.86 5.40 -44.69
CA THR A 629 -15.19 4.53 -45.82
C THR A 629 -14.77 5.22 -47.11
N ASN A 630 -13.57 4.90 -47.61
CA ASN A 630 -12.99 5.45 -48.83
C ASN A 630 -13.07 6.99 -48.96
N VAL A 631 -12.76 7.70 -47.87
CA VAL A 631 -12.81 9.17 -47.83
C VAL A 631 -11.65 9.74 -48.64
N ARG A 632 -11.97 10.55 -49.66
CA ARG A 632 -10.97 11.17 -50.55
C ARG A 632 -10.54 12.53 -50.02
N ILE A 633 -9.23 12.74 -49.92
CA ILE A 633 -8.63 14.02 -49.53
C ILE A 633 -7.50 14.41 -50.49
N PRO A 634 -7.22 15.70 -50.72
CA PRO A 634 -6.12 16.11 -51.60
C PRO A 634 -4.76 15.55 -51.16
N ARG A 635 -3.85 15.26 -52.11
CA ARG A 635 -2.49 14.78 -51.78
C ARG A 635 -1.75 15.68 -50.77
N ASP A 636 -1.96 16.99 -50.88
CA ASP A 636 -1.34 18.00 -50.03
C ASP A 636 -1.82 17.99 -48.58
N ASN A 637 -2.85 17.20 -48.23
CA ASN A 637 -3.29 17.02 -46.84
C ASN A 637 -2.35 16.11 -46.03
N LEU A 638 -1.35 15.48 -46.65
CA LEU A 638 -0.25 14.82 -45.93
C LEU A 638 0.59 15.87 -45.19
N LEU A 639 0.74 15.68 -43.87
CA LEU A 639 1.67 16.45 -43.05
C LEU A 639 3.11 15.99 -43.34
N ASP A 640 3.72 16.66 -44.31
CA ASP A 640 4.86 16.16 -45.08
C ASP A 640 6.25 16.64 -44.62
N ARG A 641 6.40 17.09 -43.37
CA ARG A 641 7.67 17.63 -42.88
C ARG A 641 8.79 16.60 -42.84
N PHE A 642 8.47 15.35 -42.53
CA PHE A 642 9.45 14.28 -42.32
C PHE A 642 9.46 13.24 -43.43
N ALA A 643 8.48 13.26 -44.31
CA ALA A 643 8.37 12.42 -45.48
C ALA A 643 7.38 13.03 -46.47
N THR A 644 7.63 12.88 -47.77
CA THR A 644 6.75 13.41 -48.81
C THR A 644 6.55 12.38 -49.91
N VAL A 645 5.47 12.54 -50.67
CA VAL A 645 5.13 11.72 -51.83
C VAL A 645 4.83 12.64 -52.99
N ASP A 646 5.53 12.46 -54.11
CA ASP A 646 5.29 13.24 -55.31
C ASP A 646 4.03 12.76 -56.07
N ARG A 647 3.65 13.48 -57.12
CA ARG A 647 2.49 13.13 -57.95
C ARG A 647 2.60 11.77 -58.64
N GLY A 648 3.83 11.29 -58.86
CA GLY A 648 4.09 9.98 -59.44
C GLY A 648 3.98 8.84 -58.42
N GLY A 649 3.67 9.13 -57.16
CA GLY A 649 3.61 8.15 -56.08
C GLY A 649 4.97 7.78 -55.49
N LYS A 650 6.05 8.50 -55.83
CA LYS A 650 7.37 8.22 -55.28
C LYS A 650 7.50 8.77 -53.87
N TYR A 651 7.64 7.86 -52.92
CA TYR A 651 7.89 8.19 -51.52
C TYR A 651 9.35 8.62 -51.27
N SER A 652 9.56 9.63 -50.43
CA SER A 652 10.89 10.07 -49.99
C SER A 652 10.91 10.57 -48.55
N SER A 653 12.00 10.29 -47.82
CA SER A 653 12.23 10.81 -46.46
C SER A 653 13.73 10.99 -46.21
N PRO A 654 14.14 12.09 -45.55
CA PRO A 654 15.54 12.27 -45.13
C PRO A 654 15.90 11.45 -43.87
N TYR A 655 14.94 10.73 -43.29
CA TYR A 655 15.12 9.95 -42.06
C TYR A 655 14.95 8.46 -42.31
N SER A 656 15.63 7.64 -41.50
CA SER A 656 15.32 6.21 -41.44
C SER A 656 13.87 5.99 -40.95
N PRO A 657 13.21 4.88 -41.31
CA PRO A 657 11.84 4.60 -40.90
C PRO A 657 11.60 4.75 -39.40
N SER A 658 12.52 4.25 -38.57
CA SER A 658 12.44 4.34 -37.11
C SER A 658 12.59 5.77 -36.60
N ARG A 659 13.50 6.56 -37.17
CA ARG A 659 13.72 7.96 -36.77
C ARG A 659 12.54 8.84 -37.19
N ARG A 660 11.97 8.61 -38.37
CA ARG A 660 10.76 9.29 -38.85
C ARG A 660 9.56 8.96 -37.98
N PHE A 661 9.36 7.69 -37.62
CA PHE A 661 8.27 7.29 -36.73
C PHE A 661 8.39 7.97 -35.36
N ALA A 662 9.60 7.99 -34.77
CA ALA A 662 9.85 8.71 -33.52
C ALA A 662 9.59 10.22 -33.64
N ALA A 663 9.98 10.86 -34.76
CA ALA A 663 9.72 12.27 -35.01
C ALA A 663 8.22 12.57 -35.17
N THR A 664 7.48 11.68 -35.83
CA THR A 664 6.02 11.76 -36.01
C THR A 664 5.28 11.69 -34.67
N LEU A 665 5.77 10.87 -33.73
CA LEU A 665 5.23 10.77 -32.37
C LEU A 665 5.83 11.79 -31.39
N GLY A 666 6.77 12.63 -31.83
CA GLY A 666 7.49 13.57 -30.98
C GLY A 666 6.57 14.56 -30.24
N GLU A 667 5.40 14.83 -30.83
CA GLU A 667 4.37 15.72 -30.26
C GLU A 667 3.86 15.26 -28.89
N LEU A 668 3.76 13.95 -28.66
CA LEU A 668 3.28 13.36 -27.40
C LEU A 668 4.19 13.71 -26.20
N THR A 669 5.43 14.13 -26.46
CA THR A 669 6.34 14.60 -25.41
C THR A 669 5.78 15.86 -24.73
N GLY A 670 5.23 16.81 -25.49
CA GLY A 670 4.61 18.02 -24.95
C GLY A 670 3.37 17.70 -24.12
N GLY A 671 2.52 16.78 -24.62
CA GLY A 671 1.36 16.28 -23.89
C GLY A 671 1.73 15.72 -22.52
N ARG A 672 2.78 14.89 -22.42
CA ARG A 672 3.27 14.34 -21.14
C ARG A 672 3.73 15.40 -20.14
N VAL A 673 4.36 16.49 -20.61
CA VAL A 673 4.72 17.63 -19.76
C VAL A 673 3.46 18.32 -19.25
N GLY A 674 2.50 18.61 -20.13
CA GLY A 674 1.21 19.21 -19.76
C GLY A 674 0.43 18.39 -18.73
N LEU A 675 0.35 17.07 -18.90
CA LEU A 675 -0.32 16.18 -17.94
C LEU A 675 0.39 16.11 -16.59
N THR A 676 1.72 16.25 -16.60
CA THR A 676 2.51 16.34 -15.36
C THR A 676 2.14 17.61 -14.59
N CYS A 677 2.13 18.77 -15.28
CA CYS A 677 1.75 20.06 -14.71
C CYS A 677 0.28 20.08 -14.23
N GLY A 678 -0.65 19.59 -15.05
CA GLY A 678 -2.06 19.49 -14.66
C GLY A 678 -2.28 18.60 -13.44
N SER A 679 -1.61 17.42 -13.39
CA SER A 679 -1.67 16.53 -12.22
C SER A 679 -1.08 17.17 -10.97
N LEU A 680 -0.01 17.95 -11.10
CA LEU A 680 0.58 18.69 -10.00
C LEU A 680 -0.40 19.74 -9.45
N GLY A 681 -1.13 20.46 -10.32
CA GLY A 681 -2.18 21.39 -9.91
C GLY A 681 -3.28 20.72 -9.08
N VAL A 682 -3.75 19.55 -9.53
CA VAL A 682 -4.72 18.73 -8.79
C VAL A 682 -4.16 18.29 -7.43
N LEU A 683 -2.91 17.82 -7.39
CA LEU A 683 -2.25 17.39 -6.15
C LEU A 683 -2.12 18.55 -5.16
N LYS A 684 -1.69 19.72 -5.61
CA LYS A 684 -1.60 20.94 -4.78
C LYS A 684 -2.96 21.26 -4.16
N GLY A 685 -4.03 21.31 -4.96
CA GLY A 685 -5.38 21.56 -4.46
C GLY A 685 -5.84 20.52 -3.43
N ALA A 686 -5.68 19.23 -3.72
CA ALA A 686 -6.10 18.15 -2.82
C ALA A 686 -5.36 18.18 -1.47
N VAL A 687 -4.04 18.45 -1.49
CA VAL A 687 -3.23 18.59 -0.29
C VAL A 687 -3.62 19.85 0.49
N THR A 688 -3.85 20.99 -0.19
CA THR A 688 -4.31 22.22 0.45
C THR A 688 -5.62 22.02 1.21
N ILE A 689 -6.63 21.40 0.57
CA ILE A 689 -7.93 21.12 1.22
C ILE A 689 -7.71 20.27 2.48
N THR A 690 -6.96 19.18 2.34
CA THR A 690 -6.79 18.19 3.41
C THR A 690 -5.96 18.72 4.57
N VAL A 691 -4.89 19.47 4.30
CA VAL A 691 -4.04 20.07 5.34
C VAL A 691 -4.79 21.16 6.10
N ARG A 692 -5.47 22.07 5.40
CA ARG A 692 -6.26 23.13 6.05
C ARG A 692 -7.39 22.53 6.89
N TYR A 693 -8.16 21.60 6.34
CA TYR A 693 -9.23 20.93 7.09
C TYR A 693 -8.68 20.15 8.29
N GLY A 694 -7.61 19.37 8.09
CA GLY A 694 -7.02 18.56 9.15
C GLY A 694 -6.45 19.40 10.30
N ALA A 695 -5.93 20.60 10.02
CA ALA A 695 -5.42 21.51 11.02
C ALA A 695 -6.52 22.12 11.91
N GLN A 696 -7.77 22.12 11.44
CA GLN A 696 -8.90 22.75 12.12
C GLN A 696 -9.87 21.72 12.73
N ARG A 697 -10.10 20.59 12.05
CA ARG A 697 -11.04 19.56 12.48
C ARG A 697 -10.59 18.95 13.80
N GLN A 698 -11.40 19.11 14.84
CA GLN A 698 -11.17 18.49 16.15
C GLN A 698 -11.87 17.13 16.21
N GLN A 699 -11.19 16.12 16.76
CA GLN A 699 -11.81 14.82 17.03
C GLN A 699 -10.99 14.01 18.01
N PHE A 700 -11.62 13.52 19.08
CA PHE A 700 -10.95 12.82 20.19
C PHE A 700 -9.85 13.67 20.86
N GLY A 701 -9.24 13.15 21.91
CA GLY A 701 -8.21 13.86 22.65
C GLY A 701 -7.85 13.16 23.97
N PRO A 702 -7.05 13.80 24.82
CA PRO A 702 -6.80 13.35 26.19
C PRO A 702 -8.13 13.19 26.95
N ALA A 703 -8.20 12.23 27.88
CA ALA A 703 -9.44 11.87 28.59
C ALA A 703 -10.12 13.05 29.32
N GLU A 704 -9.33 14.00 29.81
CA GLU A 704 -9.80 15.21 30.52
C GLU A 704 -9.49 16.50 29.75
N GLY A 705 -9.24 16.40 28.43
CA GLY A 705 -8.86 17.52 27.57
C GLY A 705 -9.96 17.94 26.59
N ARG A 706 -9.76 19.09 25.96
CA ARG A 706 -10.50 19.42 24.73
C ARG A 706 -10.08 18.45 23.62
N GLU A 707 -10.97 18.26 22.65
CA GLU A 707 -10.57 17.58 21.42
C GLU A 707 -9.36 18.28 20.79
N VAL A 708 -8.55 17.52 20.07
CA VAL A 708 -7.35 18.03 19.37
C VAL A 708 -7.53 17.97 17.86
N ALA A 709 -6.78 18.80 17.13
CA ALA A 709 -6.84 18.81 15.69
C ALA A 709 -6.44 17.45 15.14
N VAL A 710 -7.15 16.94 14.14
CA VAL A 710 -6.85 15.61 13.59
C VAL A 710 -5.43 15.54 12.99
N LEU A 711 -4.89 16.68 12.52
CA LEU A 711 -3.52 16.79 12.03
C LEU A 711 -2.47 16.75 13.16
N ASP A 712 -2.86 16.83 14.43
CA ASP A 712 -1.94 16.64 15.58
C ASP A 712 -1.67 15.16 15.87
N TYR A 713 -2.49 14.24 15.34
CA TYR A 713 -2.19 12.81 15.41
C TYR A 713 -1.05 12.44 14.48
N THR A 714 -0.04 11.73 15.02
CA THR A 714 1.10 11.23 14.25
C THR A 714 0.67 10.36 13.06
N SER A 715 -0.42 9.61 13.19
CA SER A 715 -0.97 8.81 12.09
C SER A 715 -1.41 9.65 10.89
N GLN A 716 -1.97 10.84 11.13
CA GLN A 716 -2.33 11.77 10.06
C GLN A 716 -1.10 12.46 9.49
N GLN A 717 -0.18 12.89 10.34
CA GLN A 717 1.07 13.51 9.89
C GLN A 717 1.88 12.57 8.99
N LEU A 718 1.96 11.28 9.34
CA LEU A 718 2.66 10.26 8.55
C LEU A 718 2.00 9.98 7.19
N LYS A 719 0.73 10.34 7.00
CA LYS A 719 0.06 10.29 5.69
C LYS A 719 0.30 11.58 4.89
N LEU A 720 0.13 12.74 5.53
CA LEU A 720 0.04 14.02 4.84
C LEU A 720 1.39 14.73 4.67
N MET A 721 2.31 14.66 5.64
CA MET A 721 3.60 15.35 5.54
C MET A 721 4.50 14.74 4.45
N PRO A 722 4.59 13.40 4.29
CA PRO A 722 5.30 12.81 3.15
C PRO A 722 4.64 13.14 1.79
N MET A 723 3.32 13.34 1.79
CA MET A 723 2.58 13.75 0.60
C MET A 723 2.89 15.18 0.21
N LEU A 724 2.89 16.11 1.17
CA LEU A 724 3.31 17.49 0.97
C LEU A 724 4.76 17.56 0.49
N ALA A 725 5.67 16.80 1.11
CA ALA A 725 7.06 16.71 0.68
C ALA A 725 7.20 16.18 -0.76
N THR A 726 6.40 15.18 -1.15
CA THR A 726 6.37 14.67 -2.52
C THR A 726 5.80 15.70 -3.50
N CYS A 727 4.76 16.45 -3.11
CA CYS A 727 4.18 17.52 -3.91
C CYS A 727 5.22 18.61 -4.23
N TYR A 728 6.02 19.03 -3.24
CA TYR A 728 7.12 19.97 -3.47
C TYR A 728 8.23 19.37 -4.34
N ALA A 729 8.60 18.10 -4.14
CA ALA A 729 9.60 17.45 -4.98
C ALA A 729 9.16 17.36 -6.45
N LEU A 730 7.88 17.09 -6.68
CA LEU A 730 7.25 17.12 -7.99
C LEU A 730 7.24 18.53 -8.58
N HIS A 731 6.93 19.55 -7.78
CA HIS A 731 6.94 20.94 -8.24
C HIS A 731 8.30 21.37 -8.81
N PHE A 732 9.39 21.21 -8.04
CA PHE A 732 10.72 21.56 -8.54
C PHE A 732 11.14 20.72 -9.76
N THR A 733 10.72 19.45 -9.81
CA THR A 733 11.05 18.56 -10.93
C THR A 733 10.25 18.88 -12.20
N ALA A 734 8.98 19.27 -12.06
CA ALA A 734 8.15 19.71 -13.17
C ALA A 734 8.68 21.03 -13.75
N ALA A 735 9.05 21.99 -12.90
CA ALA A 735 9.68 23.24 -13.33
C ALA A 735 10.99 22.97 -14.10
N PHE A 736 11.84 22.09 -13.59
CA PHE A 736 13.04 21.64 -14.29
C PHE A 736 12.72 20.99 -15.65
N LEU A 737 11.74 20.09 -15.72
CA LEU A 737 11.33 19.45 -16.97
C LEU A 737 10.83 20.47 -18.01
N VAL A 738 10.05 21.47 -17.58
CA VAL A 738 9.56 22.54 -18.45
C VAL A 738 10.72 23.38 -19.01
N GLU A 739 11.72 23.70 -18.19
CA GLU A 739 12.93 24.39 -18.64
C GLU A 739 13.69 23.56 -19.69
N GLN A 740 13.98 22.29 -19.38
CA GLN A 740 14.69 21.40 -20.30
C GLN A 740 13.92 21.20 -21.61
N TYR A 741 12.59 21.08 -21.55
CA TYR A 741 11.74 20.99 -22.74
C TYR A 741 11.82 22.26 -23.59
N THR A 742 11.75 23.43 -22.95
CA THR A 742 11.86 24.73 -23.64
C THR A 742 13.22 24.85 -24.32
N GLN A 743 14.30 24.47 -23.63
CA GLN A 743 15.64 24.43 -24.19
C GLN A 743 15.73 23.44 -25.35
N ALA A 744 15.19 22.23 -25.22
CA ALA A 744 15.19 21.20 -26.26
C ALA A 744 14.47 21.66 -27.54
N LYS A 745 13.33 22.35 -27.41
CA LYS A 745 12.61 22.92 -28.55
C LYS A 745 13.40 24.04 -29.24
N ARG A 746 14.15 24.83 -28.46
CA ARG A 746 15.00 25.93 -28.96
C ARG A 746 16.26 25.42 -29.66
N THR A 747 17.04 24.56 -29.02
CA THR A 747 18.36 24.12 -29.52
C THR A 747 18.27 22.93 -30.47
N LYS A 748 17.24 22.09 -30.32
CA LYS A 748 17.05 20.83 -31.07
C LYS A 748 18.23 19.86 -30.96
N GLU A 749 19.01 19.96 -29.88
CA GLU A 749 20.10 19.03 -29.57
C GLU A 749 19.55 17.62 -29.31
N GLU A 750 20.05 16.62 -30.06
CA GLU A 750 19.48 15.27 -30.05
C GLU A 750 19.54 14.61 -28.66
N GLU A 751 20.62 14.81 -27.92
CA GLU A 751 20.80 14.24 -26.57
C GLU A 751 19.80 14.84 -25.57
N LEU A 752 19.66 16.17 -25.56
CA LEU A 752 18.71 16.87 -24.71
C LEU A 752 17.26 16.49 -25.05
N VAL A 753 16.92 16.36 -26.33
CA VAL A 753 15.59 15.89 -26.77
C VAL A 753 15.31 14.48 -26.25
N ALA A 754 16.29 13.58 -26.30
CA ALA A 754 16.16 12.23 -25.77
C ALA A 754 16.01 12.21 -24.24
N ASP A 755 16.75 13.07 -23.52
CA ASP A 755 16.62 13.23 -22.07
C ASP A 755 15.24 13.74 -21.67
N VAL A 756 14.74 14.79 -22.33
CA VAL A 756 13.40 15.33 -22.10
C VAL A 756 12.33 14.27 -22.41
N HIS A 757 12.49 13.50 -23.48
CA HIS A 757 11.57 12.42 -23.80
C HIS A 757 11.51 11.36 -22.69
N SER A 758 12.67 10.92 -22.18
CA SER A 758 12.72 9.94 -21.10
C SER A 758 12.19 10.50 -19.78
N LEU A 759 12.60 11.72 -19.41
CA LEU A 759 12.19 12.33 -18.15
C LEU A 759 10.69 12.64 -18.15
N SER A 760 10.14 13.17 -19.24
CA SER A 760 8.69 13.40 -19.36
C SER A 760 7.89 12.10 -19.29
N ALA A 761 8.36 11.01 -19.91
CA ALA A 761 7.72 9.69 -19.80
C ALA A 761 7.68 9.20 -18.35
N GLY A 762 8.83 9.24 -17.65
CA GLY A 762 8.93 8.81 -16.27
C GLY A 762 8.16 9.70 -15.30
N LEU A 763 8.26 11.02 -15.45
CA LEU A 763 7.62 11.98 -14.56
C LEU A 763 6.11 12.03 -14.76
N LYS A 764 5.61 11.92 -16.00
CA LYS A 764 4.16 11.76 -16.27
C LYS A 764 3.66 10.50 -15.58
N ALA A 765 4.32 9.36 -15.76
CA ALA A 765 3.89 8.11 -15.15
C ALA A 765 3.88 8.18 -13.61
N TYR A 766 4.94 8.74 -13.03
CA TYR A 766 5.05 8.90 -11.59
C TYR A 766 4.00 9.86 -11.00
N THR A 767 3.90 11.07 -11.57
CA THR A 767 3.05 12.15 -11.04
C THR A 767 1.58 11.77 -11.13
N THR A 768 1.14 11.19 -12.26
CA THR A 768 -0.26 10.79 -12.45
C THR A 768 -0.64 9.65 -11.51
N GLN A 769 0.20 8.62 -11.39
CA GLN A 769 -0.06 7.51 -10.46
C GLN A 769 -0.07 8.00 -9.00
N TYR A 770 0.88 8.86 -8.62
CA TYR A 770 0.97 9.40 -7.26
C TYR A 770 -0.24 10.27 -6.93
N THR A 771 -0.67 11.13 -7.85
CA THR A 771 -1.82 12.03 -7.64
C THR A 771 -3.13 11.26 -7.47
N ALA A 772 -3.37 10.21 -8.27
CA ALA A 772 -4.55 9.36 -8.14
C ALA A 772 -4.62 8.67 -6.76
N GLN A 773 -3.48 8.18 -6.26
CA GLN A 773 -3.37 7.60 -4.92
C GLN A 773 -3.58 8.66 -3.83
N ALA A 774 -2.93 9.81 -3.97
CA ALA A 774 -3.00 10.92 -3.04
C ALA A 774 -4.43 11.44 -2.88
N LEU A 775 -5.18 11.60 -3.97
CA LEU A 775 -6.59 12.01 -3.94
C LEU A 775 -7.46 11.07 -3.08
N SER A 776 -7.24 9.76 -3.18
CA SER A 776 -7.98 8.78 -2.38
C SER A 776 -7.63 8.88 -0.90
N ILE A 777 -6.35 9.05 -0.57
CA ILE A 777 -5.88 9.25 0.81
C ILE A 777 -6.41 10.58 1.38
N CYS A 778 -6.33 11.67 0.62
CA CYS A 778 -6.83 12.99 1.01
C CYS A 778 -8.32 12.95 1.36
N ARG A 779 -9.12 12.30 0.51
CA ARG A 779 -10.55 12.07 0.75
C ARG A 779 -10.80 11.32 2.06
N GLU A 780 -10.06 10.24 2.31
CA GLU A 780 -10.16 9.47 3.57
C GLU A 780 -9.73 10.27 4.79
N CYS A 781 -8.67 11.07 4.66
CA CYS A 781 -8.18 11.93 5.72
C CYS A 781 -9.17 13.03 6.10
N CYS A 782 -10.08 13.41 5.19
CA CYS A 782 -11.18 14.33 5.46
C CYS A 782 -12.45 13.63 6.01
N GLY A 783 -12.43 12.32 6.22
CA GLY A 783 -13.55 11.55 6.78
C GLY A 783 -14.82 11.64 5.94
N GLY A 784 -15.98 11.72 6.61
CA GLY A 784 -17.28 11.83 5.94
C GLY A 784 -17.40 13.09 5.06
N HIS A 785 -16.85 14.23 5.49
CA HIS A 785 -16.87 15.46 4.70
C HIS A 785 -16.03 15.35 3.43
N GLY A 786 -15.00 14.51 3.43
CA GLY A 786 -14.25 14.19 2.21
C GLY A 786 -15.08 13.44 1.15
N TYR A 787 -16.17 12.78 1.55
CA TYR A 787 -17.09 12.10 0.62
C TYR A 787 -18.15 13.04 0.04
N ALA A 788 -18.34 14.23 0.61
CA ALA A 788 -19.32 15.20 0.13
C ALA A 788 -18.87 15.83 -1.20
N ALA A 789 -19.76 15.81 -2.20
CA ALA A 789 -19.54 16.33 -3.55
C ALA A 789 -19.02 17.78 -3.57
N VAL A 790 -19.56 18.64 -2.70
CA VAL A 790 -19.15 20.06 -2.54
C VAL A 790 -17.66 20.24 -2.20
N ASN A 791 -16.99 19.21 -1.66
CA ASN A 791 -15.56 19.25 -1.36
C ASN A 791 -14.68 18.66 -2.48
N ARG A 792 -15.29 18.34 -3.64
CA ARG A 792 -14.65 18.07 -4.94
C ARG A 792 -13.74 16.86 -5.06
N PHE A 793 -13.41 16.14 -3.99
CA PHE A 793 -12.57 14.95 -4.08
C PHE A 793 -13.17 13.86 -4.99
N GLY A 794 -14.49 13.74 -5.05
CA GLY A 794 -15.18 12.83 -5.98
C GLY A 794 -14.89 13.17 -7.44
N ALA A 795 -15.30 14.37 -7.87
CA ALA A 795 -15.05 14.92 -9.20
C ALA A 795 -13.56 14.87 -9.59
N LEU A 796 -12.66 15.39 -8.74
CA LEU A 796 -11.22 15.39 -9.01
C LEU A 796 -10.66 13.98 -9.21
N ARG A 797 -11.15 12.97 -8.47
CA ARG A 797 -10.74 11.58 -8.67
C ARG A 797 -11.23 11.03 -10.00
N SER A 798 -12.51 11.23 -10.32
CA SER A 798 -13.13 10.76 -11.55
C SER A 798 -12.46 11.35 -12.79
N ASP A 799 -12.20 12.66 -12.79
CA ASP A 799 -11.60 13.38 -13.91
C ASP A 799 -10.11 13.10 -14.08
N HIS A 800 -9.38 12.95 -12.98
CA HIS A 800 -7.94 12.70 -13.02
C HIS A 800 -7.60 11.25 -13.39
N ASP A 801 -8.48 10.28 -13.13
CA ASP A 801 -8.17 8.84 -13.24
C ASP A 801 -7.53 8.44 -14.58
N ILE A 802 -8.06 8.95 -15.69
CA ILE A 802 -7.58 8.67 -17.05
C ILE A 802 -6.15 9.16 -17.33
N PHE A 803 -5.61 10.06 -16.50
CA PHE A 803 -4.27 10.61 -16.70
C PHE A 803 -3.18 9.55 -16.63
N GLN A 804 -3.46 8.41 -16.01
CA GLN A 804 -2.55 7.27 -15.95
C GLN A 804 -2.47 6.48 -17.27
N THR A 805 -3.39 6.71 -18.21
CA THR A 805 -3.59 5.88 -19.41
C THR A 805 -3.26 6.61 -20.72
N PHE A 806 -3.79 7.81 -20.93
CA PHE A 806 -3.57 8.53 -22.20
C PHE A 806 -2.16 9.15 -22.29
N GLU A 807 -1.75 9.60 -23.48
CA GLU A 807 -0.38 10.10 -23.78
C GLU A 807 0.74 9.08 -23.46
N GLY A 808 0.36 7.81 -23.41
CA GLY A 808 1.19 6.67 -23.05
C GLY A 808 0.77 6.07 -21.70
N ASP A 809 0.42 4.79 -21.72
CA ASP A 809 0.17 4.01 -20.51
C ASP A 809 1.39 4.06 -19.58
N ASN A 810 1.15 4.25 -18.28
CA ASN A 810 2.21 4.44 -17.30
C ASN A 810 3.20 3.26 -17.27
N THR A 811 2.73 2.01 -17.44
CA THR A 811 3.61 0.82 -17.45
C THR A 811 4.48 0.79 -18.71
N VAL A 812 3.93 1.15 -19.87
CA VAL A 812 4.67 1.27 -21.13
C VAL A 812 5.68 2.42 -21.08
N LEU A 813 5.33 3.57 -20.50
CA LEU A 813 6.26 4.71 -20.36
C LEU A 813 7.43 4.40 -19.42
N LEU A 814 7.18 3.75 -18.29
CA LEU A 814 8.25 3.30 -17.40
C LEU A 814 9.18 2.28 -18.09
N GLN A 815 8.66 1.43 -18.97
CA GLN A 815 9.50 0.56 -19.81
C GLN A 815 10.40 1.36 -20.76
N GLN A 816 9.91 2.45 -21.35
CA GLN A 816 10.73 3.32 -22.22
C GLN A 816 11.90 3.95 -21.44
N VAL A 817 11.65 4.42 -20.20
CA VAL A 817 12.70 4.94 -19.32
C VAL A 817 13.74 3.85 -19.02
N ALA A 818 13.31 2.65 -18.64
CA ALA A 818 14.20 1.54 -18.35
C ALA A 818 15.02 1.13 -19.59
N ALA A 819 14.41 1.10 -20.78
CA ALA A 819 15.09 0.80 -22.05
C ALA A 819 16.19 1.83 -22.35
N MET A 820 15.92 3.12 -22.14
CA MET A 820 16.90 4.19 -22.32
C MET A 820 18.09 4.02 -21.36
N LEU A 821 17.82 3.76 -20.07
CA LEU A 821 18.87 3.53 -19.07
C LEU A 821 19.74 2.32 -19.43
N LEU A 822 19.14 1.24 -19.92
CA LEU A 822 19.86 0.04 -20.39
C LEU A 822 20.68 0.31 -21.66
N LYS A 823 20.17 1.14 -22.58
CA LYS A 823 20.91 1.55 -23.78
C LYS A 823 22.19 2.31 -23.40
N ARG A 824 22.07 3.33 -22.54
CA ARG A 824 23.22 4.09 -22.01
C ARG A 824 24.20 3.20 -21.24
N TYR A 825 23.67 2.24 -20.48
CA TYR A 825 24.49 1.24 -19.81
C TYR A 825 25.27 0.39 -20.82
N LYS A 826 24.66 -0.05 -21.93
CA LYS A 826 25.35 -0.84 -22.95
C LYS A 826 26.44 -0.04 -23.67
N GLU A 827 26.16 1.20 -24.04
CA GLU A 827 27.09 2.10 -24.77
C GLU A 827 28.36 2.37 -23.95
N LYS A 828 28.25 2.53 -22.63
CA LYS A 828 29.41 2.67 -21.75
C LYS A 828 30.29 1.41 -21.65
N PHE A 829 29.82 0.25 -22.13
CA PHE A 829 30.46 -1.06 -21.89
C PHE A 829 30.92 -1.78 -23.16
N SER A 830 30.75 -1.21 -24.35
CA SER A 830 31.12 -1.84 -25.63
C SER A 830 32.63 -1.89 -25.92
N GLY A 831 33.50 -1.53 -24.97
CA GLY A 831 34.97 -1.47 -25.15
C GLY A 831 35.82 -2.60 -24.54
N ASN A 832 35.38 -3.29 -23.48
CA ASN A 832 36.05 -4.48 -22.91
C ASN A 832 35.15 -5.07 -21.79
N PRO A 833 34.47 -6.21 -21.96
CA PRO A 833 33.44 -6.67 -21.01
C PRO A 833 33.94 -6.95 -19.58
N LEU A 834 35.19 -7.36 -19.41
CA LEU A 834 35.76 -7.70 -18.08
C LEU A 834 36.37 -6.47 -17.40
N GLY A 835 37.13 -5.66 -18.16
CA GLY A 835 37.72 -4.41 -17.66
C GLY A 835 36.69 -3.29 -17.42
N ALA A 836 35.65 -3.19 -18.26
CA ALA A 836 34.62 -2.17 -18.13
C ALA A 836 33.59 -2.49 -17.04
N THR A 837 33.35 -3.77 -16.72
CA THR A 837 32.47 -4.13 -15.59
C THR A 837 33.14 -3.85 -14.25
N TRP A 838 34.43 -4.18 -14.12
CA TRP A 838 35.21 -3.82 -12.93
C TRP A 838 35.53 -2.33 -12.87
N GLY A 839 35.71 -1.68 -14.03
CA GLY A 839 35.98 -0.26 -14.20
C GLY A 839 34.77 0.64 -13.93
N TYR A 840 33.57 0.26 -14.35
CA TYR A 840 32.33 0.96 -14.05
C TYR A 840 31.87 0.71 -12.61
N LEU A 841 31.99 -0.53 -12.10
CA LEU A 841 31.82 -0.75 -10.66
C LEU A 841 32.86 0.03 -9.88
N ARG A 842 34.11 0.17 -10.33
CA ARG A 842 35.12 1.05 -9.73
C ARG A 842 34.88 2.53 -9.95
N GLN A 843 34.27 2.99 -11.04
CA GLN A 843 34.06 4.41 -11.31
C GLN A 843 32.78 4.89 -10.62
N MET A 844 31.71 4.10 -10.67
CA MET A 844 30.61 4.23 -9.74
C MET A 844 31.08 4.02 -8.30
N ALA A 845 32.00 3.13 -7.97
CA ALA A 845 32.55 3.01 -6.62
C ALA A 845 33.72 3.96 -6.31
N ARG A 846 34.24 4.76 -7.24
CA ARG A 846 35.25 5.81 -6.99
C ARG A 846 34.58 7.17 -6.85
N ASP A 847 33.50 7.40 -7.61
CA ASP A 847 32.62 8.54 -7.44
C ASP A 847 31.53 8.27 -6.37
N SER A 848 31.32 7.00 -5.98
CA SER A 848 30.44 6.56 -4.88
C SER A 848 31.14 5.79 -3.75
N LEU A 849 32.48 5.78 -3.63
CA LEU A 849 33.21 5.47 -2.37
C LEU A 849 34.47 6.34 -2.30
N PRO A 850 34.79 6.88 -1.11
CA PRO A 850 35.43 6.07 -0.07
C PRO A 850 34.56 5.96 1.20
N PRO A 851 35.03 5.19 2.18
CA PRO A 851 34.46 3.88 2.49
C PRO A 851 33.02 4.04 3.00
N ASN A 852 32.04 3.43 2.32
CA ASN A 852 30.93 2.87 3.07
C ASN A 852 31.13 1.36 2.97
N PRO A 853 31.94 0.78 3.88
CA PRO A 853 31.73 -0.60 4.21
C PRO A 853 30.38 -0.63 4.95
N LEU A 854 29.98 -1.76 5.48
CA LEU A 854 28.80 -1.91 6.31
C LEU A 854 28.80 -1.06 7.63
N VAL A 855 29.46 0.11 7.72
CA VAL A 855 30.07 0.65 8.97
C VAL A 855 29.81 2.13 9.29
N SER A 856 29.00 2.92 8.56
CA SER A 856 28.34 4.05 9.26
C SER A 856 27.09 3.53 9.96
N HIS A 857 27.28 2.95 11.15
CA HIS A 857 26.26 2.91 12.21
C HIS A 857 25.87 4.32 12.69
N ASP A 858 26.36 5.36 12.01
CA ASP A 858 25.95 6.71 12.20
C ASP A 858 24.43 6.82 12.00
N THR A 859 23.79 7.00 13.14
CA THR A 859 22.35 7.17 13.32
C THR A 859 22.05 8.62 13.68
N GLN A 860 23.07 9.50 13.65
CA GLN A 860 22.93 10.89 14.04
C GLN A 860 22.06 11.65 13.03
N PRO A 861 21.23 12.59 13.51
CA PRO A 861 20.42 13.44 12.66
C PRO A 861 21.18 14.17 11.55
N SER A 862 22.41 14.60 11.82
CA SER A 862 23.27 15.30 10.85
C SER A 862 23.59 14.43 9.63
N HIS A 863 23.91 13.15 9.84
CA HIS A 863 24.18 12.20 8.77
C HIS A 863 22.91 11.80 8.01
N LEU A 864 21.83 11.47 8.73
CA LEU A 864 20.58 11.05 8.09
C LEU A 864 19.96 12.15 7.23
N ARG A 865 20.27 13.42 7.51
CA ARG A 865 19.81 14.60 6.76
C ARG A 865 20.88 15.18 5.85
N ASP A 866 22.03 14.53 5.69
CA ASP A 866 23.09 14.99 4.79
C ASP A 866 22.64 14.80 3.32
N PRO A 867 22.58 15.89 2.51
CA PRO A 867 22.28 15.79 1.08
C PRO A 867 23.14 14.75 0.34
N ALA A 868 24.43 14.66 0.67
CA ALA A 868 25.34 13.75 0.00
C ALA A 868 24.97 12.29 0.30
N PHE A 869 24.68 11.95 1.56
CA PHE A 869 24.16 10.64 1.94
C PHE A 869 22.85 10.30 1.21
N LEU A 870 21.87 11.21 1.23
CA LEU A 870 20.55 10.96 0.65
C LEU A 870 20.60 10.74 -0.87
N VAL A 871 21.28 11.64 -1.60
CA VAL A 871 21.44 11.54 -3.06
C VAL A 871 22.21 10.28 -3.44
N LYS A 872 23.31 10.00 -2.74
CA LYS A 872 24.12 8.79 -2.97
C LYS A 872 23.32 7.52 -2.75
N THR A 873 22.46 7.49 -1.72
CA THR A 873 21.62 6.35 -1.40
C THR A 873 20.60 6.06 -2.51
N LEU A 874 19.85 7.06 -2.98
CA LEU A 874 18.88 6.84 -4.05
C LEU A 874 19.55 6.54 -5.40
N ARG A 875 20.71 7.15 -5.68
CA ARG A 875 21.50 6.82 -6.88
C ARG A 875 22.05 5.39 -6.84
N TYR A 876 22.50 4.92 -5.67
CA TYR A 876 22.92 3.54 -5.46
C TYR A 876 21.80 2.56 -5.81
N ARG A 877 20.58 2.79 -5.31
CA ARG A 877 19.42 1.97 -5.64
C ARG A 877 19.18 1.87 -7.14
N THR A 878 19.18 3.00 -7.85
CA THR A 878 18.99 3.03 -9.31
C THR A 878 20.08 2.24 -10.04
N ALA A 879 21.35 2.44 -9.65
CA ALA A 879 22.48 1.73 -10.24
C ALA A 879 22.42 0.22 -10.01
N ARG A 880 22.02 -0.18 -8.80
CA ARG A 880 21.91 -1.58 -8.38
C ARG A 880 20.80 -2.31 -9.14
N LEU A 881 19.62 -1.69 -9.27
CA LEU A 881 18.51 -2.21 -10.08
C LEU A 881 18.92 -2.31 -11.56
N LEU A 882 19.60 -1.29 -12.10
CA LEU A 882 20.08 -1.28 -13.49
C LEU A 882 21.04 -2.43 -13.76
N HIS A 883 22.02 -2.64 -12.89
CA HIS A 883 22.99 -3.71 -13.06
C HIS A 883 22.34 -5.09 -12.96
N THR A 884 21.52 -5.31 -11.94
CA THR A 884 20.88 -6.61 -11.70
C THR A 884 19.85 -6.95 -12.77
N VAL A 885 19.09 -5.97 -13.29
CA VAL A 885 18.16 -6.21 -14.40
C VAL A 885 18.91 -6.48 -15.70
N ALA A 886 20.02 -5.78 -15.98
CA ALA A 886 20.86 -6.05 -17.14
C ALA A 886 21.42 -7.49 -17.13
N MET A 887 21.88 -7.96 -15.96
CA MET A 887 22.35 -9.34 -15.78
C MET A 887 21.24 -10.37 -15.96
N ARG A 888 20.05 -10.12 -15.40
CA ARG A 888 18.88 -10.99 -15.58
C ARG A 888 18.44 -11.04 -17.04
N LEU A 889 18.36 -9.90 -17.73
CA LEU A 889 18.07 -9.84 -19.16
C LEU A 889 19.08 -10.65 -19.95
N ARG A 890 20.40 -10.44 -19.75
CA ARG A 890 21.44 -11.23 -20.44
C ARG A 890 21.28 -12.74 -20.20
N LYS A 891 20.97 -13.16 -18.97
CA LYS A 891 20.73 -14.57 -18.61
C LYS A 891 19.51 -15.14 -19.34
N HIS A 892 18.39 -14.41 -19.33
CA HIS A 892 17.13 -14.89 -19.90
C HIS A 892 17.09 -14.79 -21.43
N THR A 893 17.70 -13.77 -22.04
CA THR A 893 17.73 -13.59 -23.51
C THR A 893 18.37 -14.77 -24.20
N ARG A 894 19.43 -15.35 -23.61
CA ARG A 894 20.09 -16.57 -24.14
C ARG A 894 19.19 -17.79 -24.17
N LYS A 895 18.19 -17.86 -23.29
CA LYS A 895 17.31 -19.04 -23.12
C LYS A 895 15.94 -18.86 -23.76
N LEU A 896 15.38 -17.66 -23.72
CA LEU A 896 13.98 -17.38 -24.04
C LEU A 896 13.80 -16.41 -25.23
N GLY A 897 14.90 -15.84 -25.75
CA GLY A 897 14.84 -14.72 -26.69
C GLY A 897 14.57 -13.37 -26.01
N ALA A 898 14.73 -12.28 -26.75
CA ALA A 898 14.71 -10.92 -26.21
C ALA A 898 13.35 -10.53 -25.63
N PHE A 899 12.25 -10.84 -26.32
CA PHE A 899 10.89 -10.50 -25.91
C PHE A 899 10.51 -11.16 -24.58
N GLN A 900 10.65 -12.49 -24.50
CA GLN A 900 10.29 -13.22 -23.28
C GLN A 900 11.23 -12.89 -22.11
N ALA A 901 12.50 -12.59 -22.38
CA ALA A 901 13.42 -12.10 -21.35
C ALA A 901 13.00 -10.74 -20.80
N TRP A 902 12.59 -9.80 -21.67
CA TRP A 902 12.06 -8.50 -21.28
C TRP A 902 10.82 -8.67 -20.40
N ASN A 903 9.84 -9.47 -20.86
CA ASN A 903 8.61 -9.74 -20.12
C ASN A 903 8.90 -10.40 -18.75
N LYS A 904 9.83 -11.37 -18.69
CA LYS A 904 10.23 -12.03 -17.44
C LYS A 904 10.91 -11.08 -16.44
N CYS A 905 11.49 -9.98 -16.93
CA CYS A 905 12.16 -8.96 -16.13
C CYS A 905 11.30 -7.70 -15.93
N LEU A 906 10.04 -7.68 -16.40
CA LEU A 906 9.25 -6.46 -16.51
C LEU A 906 9.13 -5.69 -15.20
N ASN A 907 8.71 -6.33 -14.10
CA ASN A 907 8.55 -5.65 -12.81
C ASN A 907 9.85 -4.99 -12.33
N HIS A 908 11.00 -5.63 -12.57
CA HIS A 908 12.31 -5.09 -12.23
C HIS A 908 12.68 -3.87 -13.08
N LEU A 909 12.27 -3.85 -14.36
CA LEU A 909 12.43 -2.68 -15.24
C LEU A 909 11.57 -1.50 -14.75
N LEU A 910 10.33 -1.78 -14.31
CA LEU A 910 9.43 -0.75 -13.77
C LEU A 910 9.98 -0.16 -12.46
N GLU A 911 10.53 -0.98 -11.57
CA GLU A 911 11.21 -0.53 -10.35
C GLU A 911 12.44 0.33 -10.65
N LEU A 912 13.27 -0.07 -11.62
CA LEU A 912 14.41 0.71 -12.08
C LEU A 912 13.98 2.11 -12.55
N ALA A 913 12.94 2.17 -13.40
CA ALA A 913 12.44 3.44 -13.93
C ALA A 913 11.94 4.37 -12.82
N ARG A 914 11.15 3.83 -11.87
CA ARG A 914 10.68 4.61 -10.70
C ARG A 914 11.84 5.09 -9.83
N ALA A 915 12.80 4.22 -9.52
CA ALA A 915 13.97 4.59 -8.72
C ALA A 915 14.79 5.72 -9.36
N HIS A 916 14.92 5.71 -10.69
CA HIS A 916 15.56 6.79 -11.44
C HIS A 916 14.83 8.12 -11.31
N VAL A 917 13.50 8.13 -11.53
CA VAL A 917 12.67 9.35 -11.41
C VAL A 917 12.76 9.93 -9.99
N GLU A 918 12.68 9.09 -8.95
CA GLU A 918 12.79 9.55 -7.56
C GLU A 918 14.16 10.14 -7.22
N ALA A 919 15.25 9.62 -7.80
CA ALA A 919 16.58 10.19 -7.62
C ALA A 919 16.72 11.57 -8.29
N VAL A 920 16.09 11.76 -9.46
CA VAL A 920 16.01 13.08 -10.12
C VAL A 920 15.20 14.05 -9.28
N MET A 921 14.06 13.60 -8.75
CA MET A 921 13.21 14.43 -7.88
C MET A 921 13.92 14.93 -6.63
N LEU A 922 14.65 14.05 -5.93
CA LEU A 922 15.46 14.42 -4.77
C LEU A 922 16.51 15.48 -5.14
N THR A 923 17.16 15.32 -6.29
CA THR A 923 18.18 16.29 -6.73
C THR A 923 17.57 17.67 -6.94
N ASN A 924 16.42 17.75 -7.62
CA ASN A 924 15.77 19.03 -7.93
C ASN A 924 15.22 19.76 -6.70
N ILE A 925 14.62 19.06 -5.72
CA ILE A 925 14.17 19.72 -4.49
C ILE A 925 15.34 20.21 -3.62
N LEU A 926 16.46 19.50 -3.61
CA LEU A 926 17.67 19.97 -2.93
C LEU A 926 18.28 21.19 -3.62
N GLU A 927 18.26 21.22 -4.95
CA GLU A 927 18.67 22.40 -5.72
C GLU A 927 17.74 23.61 -5.46
N GLY A 928 16.42 23.38 -5.41
CA GLY A 928 15.45 24.38 -4.98
C GLY A 928 15.74 24.90 -3.57
N ALA A 929 16.00 24.02 -2.60
CA ALA A 929 16.40 24.45 -1.26
C ALA A 929 17.66 25.33 -1.30
N ASN A 930 18.68 24.95 -2.07
CA ASN A 930 19.94 25.70 -2.17
C ASN A 930 19.78 27.08 -2.83
N LYS A 931 18.85 27.21 -3.78
CA LYS A 931 18.55 28.48 -4.48
C LYS A 931 17.62 29.41 -3.69
N CYS A 932 16.91 28.91 -2.69
CA CYS A 932 16.02 29.72 -1.86
C CYS A 932 16.82 30.69 -0.98
N GLU A 933 16.68 31.99 -1.18
CA GLU A 933 17.46 33.02 -0.46
C GLU A 933 17.02 33.18 1.00
N ASP A 934 15.72 33.10 1.29
CA ASP A 934 15.20 33.13 2.65
C ASP A 934 15.61 31.86 3.43
N LEU A 935 16.26 32.07 4.57
CA LEU A 935 16.87 31.00 5.35
C LEU A 935 15.84 30.09 6.02
N ASP A 936 14.65 30.59 6.33
CA ASP A 936 13.63 29.86 7.07
C ASP A 936 12.74 29.03 6.13
N ALA A 937 12.37 29.60 4.98
CA ALA A 937 11.82 28.89 3.84
C ALA A 937 12.76 27.78 3.36
N ARG A 938 14.07 28.07 3.22
CA ARG A 938 15.10 27.09 2.85
C ARG A 938 15.11 25.88 3.79
N LYS A 939 15.04 26.10 5.11
CA LYS A 939 15.01 25.00 6.10
C LYS A 939 13.76 24.12 5.92
N SER A 940 12.62 24.72 5.59
CA SER A 940 11.37 23.98 5.34
C SER A 940 11.44 23.15 4.06
N ILE A 941 11.95 23.72 2.96
CA ILE A 941 12.18 22.98 1.70
C ILE A 941 13.17 21.82 1.93
N LYS A 942 14.26 22.09 2.67
CA LYS A 942 15.24 21.08 3.02
C LYS A 942 14.64 19.95 3.88
N ALA A 943 13.78 20.27 4.85
CA ALA A 943 13.08 19.26 5.65
C ALA A 943 12.13 18.40 4.80
N MET A 944 11.45 18.99 3.80
CA MET A 944 10.67 18.24 2.82
C MET A 944 11.55 17.33 1.96
N ALA A 945 12.72 17.80 1.50
CA ALA A 945 13.68 16.97 0.76
C ALA A 945 14.17 15.78 1.60
N ASP A 946 14.49 16.02 2.87
CA ASP A 946 14.89 14.97 3.82
C ASP A 946 13.77 13.94 4.01
N LEU A 947 12.55 14.40 4.25
CA LEU A 947 11.40 13.53 4.46
C LEU A 947 11.10 12.70 3.21
N PHE A 948 11.13 13.33 2.02
CA PHE A 948 10.97 12.64 0.74
C PHE A 948 11.99 11.51 0.60
N ALA A 949 13.28 11.79 0.77
CA ALA A 949 14.32 10.80 0.60
C ALA A 949 14.24 9.66 1.64
N LEU A 950 14.11 10.02 2.92
CA LEU A 950 14.09 9.05 4.01
C LEU A 950 12.88 8.13 3.93
N GLN A 951 11.72 8.64 3.52
CA GLN A 951 10.52 7.82 3.35
C GLN A 951 10.69 6.79 2.21
N ARG A 952 11.34 7.16 1.09
CA ARG A 952 11.70 6.19 0.03
C ARG A 952 12.72 5.16 0.51
N ILE A 953 13.69 5.57 1.32
CA ILE A 953 14.68 4.65 1.90
C ILE A 953 14.02 3.66 2.86
N GLN A 954 13.06 4.11 3.67
CA GLN A 954 12.34 3.25 4.60
C GLN A 954 11.45 2.21 3.89
N GLN A 955 10.80 2.61 2.81
CA GLN A 955 9.82 1.76 2.10
C GLN A 955 10.47 0.69 1.22
N ASP A 956 11.74 0.85 0.87
CA ASP A 956 12.40 -0.02 -0.10
C ASP A 956 13.24 -1.11 0.58
N ILE A 957 12.78 -2.36 0.43
CA ILE A 957 13.42 -3.53 1.02
C ILE A 957 14.82 -3.80 0.43
N LEU A 958 15.14 -3.29 -0.76
CA LEU A 958 16.45 -3.46 -1.39
C LEU A 958 17.57 -2.98 -0.47
N PHE A 959 17.36 -1.86 0.23
CA PHE A 959 18.36 -1.33 1.16
C PHE A 959 18.67 -2.27 2.33
N ARG A 960 17.73 -3.15 2.68
CA ARG A 960 17.91 -4.19 3.70
C ARG A 960 18.52 -5.45 3.09
N ASN A 961 18.05 -5.87 1.92
CA ASN A 961 18.52 -7.10 1.25
C ASN A 961 19.96 -7.02 0.74
N ASP A 962 20.44 -5.81 0.39
CA ASP A 962 21.82 -5.55 -0.01
C ASP A 962 22.70 -5.10 1.17
N ASP A 963 22.18 -5.19 2.40
CA ASP A 963 22.83 -4.71 3.64
C ASP A 963 23.32 -3.26 3.59
N TYR A 964 22.73 -2.42 2.71
CA TYR A 964 23.08 -1.01 2.57
C TYR A 964 22.65 -0.17 3.79
N VAL A 965 21.55 -0.55 4.44
CA VAL A 965 21.03 0.08 5.66
C VAL A 965 20.91 -0.96 6.78
N ALA A 966 21.77 -0.83 7.79
CA ALA A 966 21.75 -1.69 8.99
C ALA A 966 20.46 -1.50 9.84
N PRO A 967 20.08 -2.48 10.69
CA PRO A 967 18.82 -2.43 11.44
C PRO A 967 18.66 -1.19 12.32
N GLU A 968 19.73 -0.80 13.03
CA GLU A 968 19.70 0.39 13.90
C GLU A 968 19.57 1.69 13.11
N LYS A 969 20.19 1.75 11.92
CA LYS A 969 20.02 2.87 11.00
C LYS A 969 18.60 2.93 10.45
N ALA A 970 17.99 1.80 10.11
CA ALA A 970 16.59 1.76 9.67
C ALA A 970 15.63 2.26 10.77
N LYS A 971 15.85 1.88 12.04
CA LYS A 971 15.08 2.42 13.17
C LYS A 971 15.31 3.93 13.35
N ALA A 972 16.54 4.40 13.19
CA ALA A 972 16.86 5.82 13.26
C ALA A 972 16.21 6.63 12.13
N ILE A 973 16.19 6.09 10.91
CA ILE A 973 15.46 6.65 9.76
C ILE A 973 13.96 6.76 10.08
N LYS A 974 13.34 5.71 10.64
CA LYS A 974 11.93 5.74 11.05
C LYS A 974 11.66 6.87 12.06
N ARG A 975 12.48 6.96 13.12
CA ARG A 975 12.36 8.05 14.12
C ARG A 975 12.57 9.42 13.50
N MET A 976 13.48 9.54 12.52
CA MET A 976 13.72 10.79 11.81
C MET A 976 12.51 11.20 10.95
N ILE A 977 11.85 10.24 10.30
CA ILE A 977 10.61 10.49 9.54
C ILE A 977 9.52 11.03 10.46
N GLU A 978 9.28 10.36 11.60
CA GLU A 978 8.29 10.81 12.60
C GLU A 978 8.62 12.22 13.12
N LYS A 979 9.90 12.48 13.41
CA LYS A 979 10.38 13.81 13.82
C LYS A 979 10.17 14.87 12.73
N LEU A 980 10.53 14.60 11.49
CA LEU A 980 10.34 15.53 10.37
C LEU A 980 8.86 15.80 10.11
N CYS A 981 7.99 14.79 10.26
CA CYS A 981 6.54 14.97 10.17
C CYS A 981 6.03 15.91 11.28
N SER A 982 6.51 15.75 12.51
CA SER A 982 6.18 16.65 13.61
C SER A 982 6.75 18.06 13.43
N GLU A 983 7.94 18.20 12.84
CA GLU A 983 8.55 19.51 12.52
C GLU A 983 7.73 20.24 11.43
N LEU A 984 7.39 19.54 10.35
CA LEU A 984 6.61 20.08 9.22
C LEU A 984 5.17 20.40 9.61
N ARG A 985 4.57 19.68 10.56
CA ARG A 985 3.25 20.01 11.12
C ARG A 985 3.16 21.48 11.56
N GLY A 986 4.23 22.05 12.12
CA GLY A 986 4.26 23.42 12.61
C GLY A 986 4.22 24.49 11.51
N VAL A 987 4.54 24.12 10.27
CA VAL A 987 4.64 25.04 9.11
C VAL A 987 3.83 24.57 7.90
N CYS A 988 3.05 23.50 8.03
CA CYS A 988 2.33 22.89 6.91
C CYS A 988 1.23 23.78 6.31
N CYS A 989 0.54 24.61 7.11
CA CYS A 989 -0.44 25.56 6.60
C CYS A 989 0.22 26.64 5.72
N PRO A 990 1.25 27.39 6.19
CA PRO A 990 2.02 28.28 5.32
C PRO A 990 2.58 27.63 4.05
N LEU A 991 3.00 26.36 4.12
CA LEU A 991 3.48 25.61 2.94
C LEU A 991 2.36 25.39 1.91
N VAL A 992 1.15 25.00 2.31
CA VAL A 992 0.04 24.85 1.36
C VAL A 992 -0.55 26.19 0.92
N ASP A 993 -0.46 27.22 1.76
CA ASP A 993 -0.86 28.58 1.43
C ASP A 993 0.08 29.21 0.40
N ALA A 994 1.37 28.84 0.41
CA ALA A 994 2.34 29.28 -0.60
C ALA A 994 2.06 28.77 -2.02
N PHE A 995 1.16 27.79 -2.21
CA PHE A 995 0.65 27.49 -3.55
C PHE A 995 -0.26 28.60 -4.08
N ALA A 996 -0.76 29.48 -3.20
CA ALA A 996 -1.60 30.63 -3.48
C ALA A 996 -2.75 30.30 -4.43
N ILE A 997 -3.53 29.29 -4.02
CA ILE A 997 -4.77 28.89 -4.69
C ILE A 997 -5.91 29.68 -4.01
N PRO A 998 -6.57 30.62 -4.72
CA PRO A 998 -7.66 31.38 -4.14
C PRO A 998 -8.87 30.51 -3.81
N ASP A 999 -9.64 30.91 -2.79
CA ASP A 999 -10.81 30.16 -2.33
C ASP A 999 -11.86 29.93 -3.44
N PHE A 1000 -12.07 30.93 -4.33
CA PHE A 1000 -12.98 30.82 -5.46
C PHE A 1000 -12.50 29.85 -6.56
N ILE A 1001 -11.21 29.50 -6.59
CA ILE A 1001 -10.67 28.44 -7.45
C ILE A 1001 -10.74 27.09 -6.73
N LEU A 1002 -10.35 27.05 -5.46
CA LEU A 1002 -10.31 25.82 -4.66
C LEU A 1002 -11.70 25.19 -4.50
N ARG A 1003 -12.73 26.01 -4.24
CA ARG A 1003 -14.16 25.61 -4.19
C ARG A 1003 -14.44 24.35 -3.38
N ALA A 1004 -13.75 24.19 -2.27
CA ALA A 1004 -13.96 23.11 -1.34
C ALA A 1004 -14.18 23.74 0.04
N PRO A 1005 -15.43 23.87 0.50
CA PRO A 1005 -15.78 24.61 1.72
C PRO A 1005 -14.91 24.31 2.94
N ILE A 1006 -14.56 23.04 3.15
CA ILE A 1006 -13.74 22.61 4.29
C ILE A 1006 -12.26 23.01 4.19
N GLY A 1007 -11.81 23.41 3.00
CA GLY A 1007 -10.42 23.78 2.68
C GLY A 1007 -10.20 25.26 2.42
N LEU A 1008 -11.23 26.09 2.57
CA LEU A 1008 -11.13 27.53 2.31
C LEU A 1008 -10.24 28.23 3.35
N SER A 1009 -9.57 29.31 2.96
CA SER A 1009 -8.85 30.18 3.88
C SER A 1009 -9.80 30.88 4.86
N THR A 1010 -10.99 31.25 4.39
CA THR A 1010 -12.07 31.85 5.21
C THR A 1010 -12.62 30.88 6.27
N ALA A 1011 -12.52 29.58 6.03
CA ALA A 1011 -12.91 28.54 6.97
C ALA A 1011 -11.97 28.47 8.20
N ALA A 1012 -10.83 29.18 8.22
CA ALA A 1012 -9.87 29.18 9.32
C ALA A 1012 -10.45 29.51 10.71
N LYS A 1013 -11.59 30.20 10.77
CA LYS A 1013 -12.30 30.50 12.03
C LYS A 1013 -13.43 29.51 12.33
N ASP A 1014 -14.09 28.99 11.30
CA ASP A 1014 -15.15 27.99 11.40
C ASP A 1014 -15.12 27.06 10.17
N PRO A 1015 -14.64 25.81 10.30
CA PRO A 1015 -14.54 24.87 9.19
C PRO A 1015 -15.89 24.39 8.66
N TYR A 1016 -17.00 24.68 9.34
CA TYR A 1016 -18.32 24.16 9.00
C TYR A 1016 -19.25 25.21 8.42
N ALA A 1017 -19.10 26.50 8.74
CA ALA A 1017 -19.99 27.56 8.24
C ALA A 1017 -20.12 27.56 6.71
N ALA A 1018 -18.99 27.59 5.99
CA ALA A 1018 -19.00 27.55 4.53
C ALA A 1018 -19.57 26.23 3.98
N TYR A 1019 -19.37 25.12 4.70
CA TYR A 1019 -19.90 23.81 4.31
C TYR A 1019 -21.41 23.73 4.50
N LEU A 1020 -21.95 24.26 5.61
CA LEU A 1020 -23.38 24.34 5.89
C LEU A 1020 -24.08 25.25 4.87
N GLN A 1021 -23.52 26.42 4.61
CA GLN A 1021 -24.04 27.35 3.61
C GLN A 1021 -24.10 26.70 2.22
N SER A 1022 -23.08 25.93 1.82
CA SER A 1022 -23.04 25.30 0.50
C SER A 1022 -24.08 24.19 0.30
N ILE A 1023 -24.65 23.67 1.39
CA ILE A 1023 -25.73 22.67 1.38
C ILE A 1023 -27.08 23.26 1.83
N GLY A 1024 -27.19 24.59 1.90
CA GLY A 1024 -28.46 25.30 2.11
C GLY A 1024 -28.92 25.43 3.56
N TRP A 1025 -28.00 25.40 4.53
CA TRP A 1025 -28.30 25.69 5.93
C TRP A 1025 -27.92 27.15 6.23
N ASP A 1026 -28.85 27.87 6.86
CA ASP A 1026 -28.71 29.29 7.25
C ASP A 1026 -27.98 29.48 8.58
#